data_AF-A0A963BI03-F1
#
_entry.id   AF-A0A963BI03-F1
#
_cell.length_a   1.000
_cell.length_b   1.000
_cell.length_c   1.000
_cell.angle_alpha   90.00
_cell.angle_beta   90.00
_cell.angle_gamma   90.00
#
_symmetry.space_group_name_H-M   'P 1'
#
loop_
_entity.id
_entity.type
_entity.pdbx_description
1 polymer ?
#
loop_
_entity_poly.entity_id
_entity_poly.type
_entity_poly.pdbx_seq_one_letter_code
_entity_poly.pdbx_strand_id
1 'polypeptide(L)'
;MNNLKRNALSLAALLVSGLPAWSVNATPAQVPLFLGGSIEPNVMFTLDDSGSMHWEMMPESLKWAYFLFPRATHIYNSQFSFKTNPRDYTNFVVSFDPTNNIYDRWMRSSAINKIYYNPAITYRPWSNGDGSLMAAASPSCAPNNPVPYEHATISPSPACRNLTASNSEQAYWLSFNGTLEELAAIGVPQTNQADNATRSFWPAVYYNFTGDLSSTASKQNAANYTRVEIKTGATYTGSAGRSDCADAPTCTYDEEIQNFANWYTYYRSRILLARAGVGRAFADQGTGLRVGFAAINNGSSTIDSENSPGALVKGVRKFSGSDRSAFFDSLYKYEIGTGGTPLRRALDDVGEYFSRTDNNGPWGETPGSNSTAAHLACRQSYNILMTDGYWNGAEAPTSGAANADNVSGPSIAGPDNKSYQYTPANPYQGLNADNSQQNDTLADVAMYYWNRDLRTDLDNLVPSNPADEAFWQHMVNFTVGLGVTGTLNPDTDLTALTNGSKTWPAPSDSGEMENIDDLWHAAVNSRGGFFSASDPEEFANQLSSSLEQIIGRTGSAAAIATNSTRLNADTYVYQARFDSKDWRGELLGFKVDETTGAIIDAKPATAGLDPTWEAAKLLDTKNALSHSNRNIFTHEAADSDGDGEVGVDFLWDATHTPPDSMKTAIKHGDTALIGKRRLRFIRGQTKFEIGNDPDGTFRKRTSVLGDIVNSDPFFVGKQDYGFNVLPGSEGSSYISYRASTAYINRPGVVYVGVNDGMLHAFREETGYEMFAYIPEAVLPNLWELSDPNYSHRFFVDGPSSGKDAYINSTWKSVLLGTTGAGGKAVFALDVTDPETFSKSNVMWEFSTADDDANADGIADGDLGYTIGQPTVARMANGTWVAIFGNGYYSDNNRAVLFIVDIATGDLIRKIDTGVGDGANPNGLATPILVDYNDDKIADRAYAGDLQGNMWAFDLSHATDVTQWAIDYQSSGTPAPLFTAMDEDGNTQAITSKPEVTNHPSGGVMVFFGTGKYFDSGDGAAVRKNAFYGIWDDFNATNPTPVSGGRNSLLQQTITHETFTDSSGNSWLSDDVTDTVNPFTWDLRVTTEHTISWGTHRGWFIDLKSPLAVRGWEGERVVSTPLLRDGRVIFSTMIPTLDPCEYGGTSWLMELSSVDGSRLSVSPFDLNGDGAFNDSDYVTIVVSDPDGNPMEVKVPTSGKKSKVGIIKTPAVIKTKQKEFKFTSGSSGDIEQTLESLSYRDGRQSWRQLR
;
A
#
# COMPACT_ATOMS: atom_id res chain seq x y z
N MET A 1 40.07 42.48 -15.89
CA MET A 1 40.03 41.04 -15.56
C MET A 1 38.58 40.54 -15.61
N ASN A 2 37.95 40.56 -16.79
CA ASN A 2 36.52 40.26 -16.97
C ASN A 2 36.22 39.36 -18.19
N ASN A 3 37.23 38.71 -18.80
CA ASN A 3 37.04 37.92 -20.03
C ASN A 3 37.50 36.45 -19.95
N LEU A 4 37.76 35.90 -18.75
CA LEU A 4 38.22 34.51 -18.58
C LEU A 4 37.21 33.56 -17.92
N LYS A 5 36.03 34.03 -17.50
CA LYS A 5 34.99 33.18 -16.88
C LYS A 5 33.84 32.77 -17.81
N ARG A 6 33.78 33.28 -19.05
CA ARG A 6 32.69 32.95 -20.00
C ARG A 6 32.95 31.72 -20.90
N ASN A 7 34.20 31.24 -21.00
CA ASN A 7 34.53 30.13 -21.92
C ASN A 7 34.60 28.75 -21.25
N ALA A 8 34.35 28.64 -19.93
CA ALA A 8 34.31 27.35 -19.23
C ALA A 8 32.90 26.71 -19.21
N LEU A 9 31.83 27.48 -19.38
CA LEU A 9 30.45 26.96 -19.41
C LEU A 9 30.00 26.44 -20.79
N SER A 10 30.67 26.82 -21.88
CA SER A 10 30.28 26.39 -23.23
C SER A 10 30.97 25.10 -23.70
N LEU A 11 31.95 24.57 -22.95
CA LEU A 11 32.64 23.33 -23.30
C LEU A 11 32.07 22.08 -22.58
N ALA A 12 31.30 22.27 -21.50
CA ALA A 12 30.58 21.17 -20.84
C ALA A 12 29.27 20.79 -21.57
N ALA A 13 28.73 21.66 -22.42
CA ALA A 13 27.52 21.41 -23.21
C ALA A 13 27.77 20.70 -24.56
N LEU A 14 29.03 20.55 -24.99
CA LEU A 14 29.40 20.02 -26.31
C LEU A 14 30.15 18.67 -26.27
N LEU A 15 30.33 18.08 -25.09
CA LEU A 15 30.95 16.75 -24.91
C LEU A 15 29.95 15.66 -24.47
N VAL A 16 28.64 15.95 -24.48
CA VAL A 16 27.56 14.97 -24.26
C VAL A 16 27.02 14.38 -25.58
N SER A 17 27.41 14.92 -26.75
CA SER A 17 26.86 14.51 -28.05
C SER A 17 27.62 13.38 -28.76
N GLY A 18 28.21 12.44 -28.02
CA GLY A 18 29.07 11.40 -28.62
C GLY A 18 29.12 10.07 -27.89
N LEU A 19 28.16 9.78 -27.01
CA LEU A 19 27.92 8.41 -26.57
C LEU A 19 27.06 7.72 -27.65
N PRO A 20 27.30 6.44 -28.00
CA PRO A 20 26.31 5.71 -28.78
C PRO A 20 24.99 5.85 -28.03
N ALA A 21 23.95 6.33 -28.71
CA ALA A 21 22.59 6.25 -28.20
C ALA A 21 22.33 4.76 -27.99
N TRP A 22 22.50 4.29 -26.77
CA TRP A 22 21.80 3.09 -26.33
C TRP A 22 20.35 3.50 -26.49
N SER A 23 19.64 2.89 -27.45
CA SER A 23 18.20 3.04 -27.55
C SER A 23 17.65 2.59 -26.21
N VAL A 24 17.32 3.54 -25.34
CA VAL A 24 16.39 3.28 -24.24
C VAL A 24 15.12 2.86 -24.97
N ASN A 25 14.81 1.57 -24.97
CA ASN A 25 13.55 1.07 -25.49
C ASN A 25 12.46 1.88 -24.80
N ALA A 26 11.68 2.62 -25.56
CA ALA A 26 10.61 3.42 -25.02
C ALA A 26 9.61 2.47 -24.35
N THR A 27 9.28 2.74 -23.08
CA THR A 27 8.38 1.91 -22.28
C THR A 27 7.31 2.79 -21.62
N PRO A 28 6.13 2.23 -21.28
CA PRO A 28 5.17 2.91 -20.43
C PRO A 28 5.81 3.28 -19.09
N ALA A 29 5.23 4.26 -18.39
CA ALA A 29 5.63 4.58 -17.03
C ALA A 29 5.60 3.31 -16.17
N GLN A 30 6.70 3.04 -15.47
CA GLN A 30 6.86 1.86 -14.61
C GLN A 30 6.43 2.15 -13.16
N VAL A 31 5.78 3.28 -12.93
CA VAL A 31 5.16 3.68 -11.66
C VAL A 31 3.80 4.31 -11.96
N PRO A 32 2.79 4.15 -11.08
CA PRO A 32 1.48 4.75 -11.29
C PRO A 32 1.56 6.28 -11.35
N LEU A 33 0.98 6.87 -12.39
CA LEU A 33 1.08 8.31 -12.66
C LEU A 33 0.29 9.21 -11.70
N PHE A 34 -0.69 8.63 -10.99
CA PHE A 34 -1.50 9.33 -9.99
C PHE A 34 -0.82 9.36 -8.61
N LEU A 35 0.37 8.76 -8.46
CA LEU A 35 1.16 8.99 -7.26
C LEU A 35 1.77 10.39 -7.33
N GLY A 36 1.02 11.39 -6.86
CA GLY A 36 1.66 12.58 -6.29
C GLY A 36 2.57 12.08 -5.18
N GLY A 37 3.88 12.29 -5.30
CA GLY A 37 4.87 11.55 -4.49
C GLY A 37 4.47 11.41 -3.01
N SER A 38 4.51 10.18 -2.49
CA SER A 38 4.16 9.89 -1.09
C SER A 38 4.82 10.90 -0.15
N ILE A 39 4.02 11.68 0.57
CA ILE A 39 4.54 12.65 1.52
C ILE A 39 5.08 11.93 2.73
N GLU A 40 6.38 12.08 2.97
CA GLU A 40 7.03 11.40 4.08
C GLU A 40 6.52 12.00 5.40
N PRO A 41 5.93 11.21 6.32
CA PRO A 41 5.51 11.73 7.61
C PRO A 41 6.73 12.10 8.46
N ASN A 42 6.53 13.04 9.36
CA ASN A 42 7.52 13.40 10.37
C ASN A 42 7.41 12.45 11.56
N VAL A 43 8.52 11.85 11.98
CA VAL A 43 8.60 10.95 13.14
C VAL A 43 9.71 11.46 14.06
N MET A 44 9.36 11.85 15.27
CA MET A 44 10.34 12.10 16.33
C MET A 44 10.52 10.84 17.16
N PHE A 45 11.74 10.29 17.25
CA PHE A 45 12.03 9.21 18.18
C PHE A 45 12.63 9.78 19.46
N THR A 46 11.98 9.56 20.60
CA THR A 46 12.38 10.06 21.91
C THR A 46 12.90 8.91 22.78
N LEU A 47 14.23 8.90 22.99
CA LEU A 47 14.95 7.88 23.76
C LEU A 47 14.91 8.19 25.27
N ASP A 48 14.72 7.15 26.08
CA ASP A 48 14.99 7.19 27.51
C ASP A 48 16.50 7.21 27.78
N ASP A 49 16.98 8.30 28.37
CA ASP A 49 18.37 8.48 28.81
C ASP A 49 18.49 8.63 30.33
N SER A 50 17.50 8.14 31.08
CA SER A 50 17.50 8.10 32.54
C SER A 50 18.53 7.11 33.10
N GLY A 51 18.85 7.28 34.38
CA GLY A 51 19.86 6.44 35.04
C GLY A 51 19.49 4.95 35.13
N SER A 52 18.22 4.56 35.00
CA SER A 52 17.77 3.15 35.04
C SER A 52 18.21 2.36 33.82
N MET A 53 18.43 3.05 32.70
CA MET A 53 18.84 2.44 31.43
C MET A 53 20.20 1.73 31.50
N HIS A 54 21.02 1.99 32.53
CA HIS A 54 22.30 1.31 32.76
C HIS A 54 22.14 -0.11 33.32
N TRP A 55 20.97 -0.46 33.87
CA TRP A 55 20.83 -1.67 34.68
C TRP A 55 20.77 -2.94 33.84
N GLU A 56 21.33 -4.02 34.38
CA GLU A 56 21.34 -5.36 33.79
C GLU A 56 20.23 -6.25 34.39
N MET A 57 19.12 -5.62 34.83
CA MET A 57 17.99 -6.30 35.47
C MET A 57 16.63 -5.71 35.12
N MET A 58 15.62 -6.59 35.09
CA MET A 58 14.22 -6.28 34.82
C MET A 58 13.34 -7.47 35.28
N PRO A 59 12.23 -7.25 36.04
CA PRO A 59 11.61 -5.97 36.38
C PRO A 59 12.25 -5.26 37.60
N GLU A 60 11.83 -4.01 37.84
CA GLU A 60 12.29 -3.12 38.94
C GLU A 60 12.28 -3.80 40.32
N SER A 61 11.37 -4.74 40.58
CA SER A 61 11.25 -5.43 41.87
C SER A 61 12.48 -6.25 42.28
N LEU A 62 13.41 -6.51 41.35
CA LEU A 62 14.67 -7.20 41.64
C LEU A 62 15.81 -6.22 42.00
N LYS A 63 15.55 -4.91 42.11
CA LYS A 63 16.56 -3.84 42.17
C LYS A 63 17.26 -3.79 43.53
N TRP A 64 18.26 -4.64 43.67
CA TRP A 64 19.26 -4.60 44.73
C TRP A 64 20.66 -4.46 44.14
N ALA A 65 20.95 -5.06 42.99
CA ALA A 65 22.16 -4.79 42.20
C ALA A 65 21.80 -4.18 40.84
N TYR A 66 22.64 -3.26 40.35
CA TYR A 66 22.50 -2.69 39.01
C TYR A 66 23.23 -3.52 37.93
N PHE A 67 24.25 -4.28 38.32
CA PHE A 67 25.11 -5.04 37.40
C PHE A 67 25.18 -6.52 37.77
N LEU A 68 25.23 -7.38 36.74
CA LEU A 68 25.39 -8.83 36.86
C LEU A 68 26.85 -9.25 36.77
N PHE A 69 27.68 -8.43 36.15
CA PHE A 69 29.12 -8.63 36.04
C PHE A 69 29.85 -7.47 36.70
N PRO A 70 31.09 -7.66 37.18
CA PRO A 70 31.93 -6.53 37.55
C PRO A 70 32.03 -5.57 36.38
N ARG A 71 31.63 -4.32 36.61
CA ARG A 71 31.48 -3.35 35.53
C ARG A 71 32.85 -2.84 35.08
N ALA A 72 33.01 -2.65 33.77
CA ALA A 72 34.03 -1.73 33.27
C ALA A 72 33.61 -0.28 33.61
N THR A 73 34.59 0.62 33.74
CA THR A 73 34.32 2.04 34.04
C THR A 73 33.94 2.79 32.76
N HIS A 74 33.02 3.75 32.84
CA HIS A 74 32.61 4.62 31.72
C HIS A 74 32.02 3.92 30.47
N ILE A 75 31.34 2.77 30.61
CA ILE A 75 30.76 2.01 29.48
C ILE A 75 29.74 2.85 28.66
N TYR A 76 28.97 3.70 29.33
CA TYR A 76 27.95 4.58 28.74
C TYR A 76 28.26 6.08 28.91
N ASN A 77 29.52 6.41 29.26
CA ASN A 77 30.08 7.75 29.49
C ASN A 77 29.17 8.78 30.20
N SER A 78 28.84 8.54 31.47
CA SER A 78 28.08 9.48 32.31
C SER A 78 28.93 10.69 32.79
N GLN A 79 29.47 11.52 31.89
CA GLN A 79 30.31 12.66 32.29
C GLN A 79 29.61 14.03 32.38
N PHE A 80 28.35 14.19 31.99
CA PHE A 80 27.69 15.50 32.08
C PHE A 80 26.27 15.45 32.64
N SER A 81 26.13 15.91 33.88
CA SER A 81 24.98 16.69 34.33
C SER A 81 25.39 17.55 35.54
N PHE A 82 25.24 18.86 35.38
CA PHE A 82 25.38 19.97 36.33
C PHE A 82 26.22 19.77 37.61
N LYS A 83 27.40 20.43 37.65
CA LYS A 83 28.09 20.92 38.86
C LYS A 83 28.11 19.96 40.07
N THR A 84 29.18 19.15 40.18
CA THR A 84 29.93 18.76 41.41
C THR A 84 30.15 17.26 41.77
N ASN A 85 29.67 16.24 41.04
CA ASN A 85 30.19 14.87 41.24
C ASN A 85 29.83 13.86 40.11
N PRO A 86 30.77 13.39 39.28
CA PRO A 86 30.53 12.29 38.34
C PRO A 86 30.58 10.95 39.09
N ARG A 87 29.51 10.15 39.08
CA ARG A 87 29.55 8.80 39.67
C ARG A 87 28.77 7.83 38.80
N ASP A 88 29.50 7.00 38.06
CA ASP A 88 29.02 5.66 37.74
C ASP A 88 28.42 5.03 39.00
N TYR A 89 27.37 4.22 38.86
CA TYR A 89 26.84 3.44 39.98
C TYR A 89 27.96 2.65 40.68
N THR A 90 27.83 2.47 41.99
CA THR A 90 28.79 1.67 42.75
C THR A 90 28.83 0.25 42.18
N ASN A 91 30.03 -0.35 42.08
CA ASN A 91 30.26 -1.67 41.48
C ASN A 91 29.75 -2.83 42.37
N PHE A 92 28.45 -2.79 42.69
CA PHE A 92 27.71 -3.84 43.38
C PHE A 92 27.31 -4.92 42.36
N VAL A 93 27.76 -6.15 42.61
CA VAL A 93 27.63 -7.27 41.68
C VAL A 93 27.05 -8.47 42.39
N VAL A 94 26.10 -9.15 41.75
CA VAL A 94 25.53 -10.39 42.28
C VAL A 94 26.59 -11.50 42.27
N SER A 95 26.90 -12.09 43.43
CA SER A 95 27.86 -13.20 43.57
C SER A 95 27.48 -14.41 42.70
N PHE A 96 28.50 -15.07 42.12
CA PHE A 96 28.38 -16.32 41.35
C PHE A 96 28.37 -17.59 42.23
N ASP A 97 28.10 -17.45 43.54
CA ASP A 97 28.07 -18.57 44.48
C ASP A 97 26.72 -19.32 44.42
N PRO A 98 26.68 -20.56 43.91
CA PRO A 98 25.44 -21.31 43.74
C PRO A 98 24.95 -21.99 45.04
N THR A 99 25.73 -21.96 46.12
CA THR A 99 25.48 -22.78 47.31
C THR A 99 24.45 -22.17 48.27
N ASN A 100 24.45 -20.85 48.48
CA ASN A 100 23.54 -20.14 49.41
C ASN A 100 23.18 -18.72 48.96
N ASN A 101 22.87 -18.53 47.67
CA ASN A 101 22.48 -17.23 47.13
C ASN A 101 21.28 -17.35 46.19
N ILE A 102 20.05 -17.20 46.72
CA ILE A 102 18.84 -17.26 45.89
C ILE A 102 18.81 -16.10 44.88
N TYR A 103 19.40 -14.95 45.24
CA TYR A 103 19.46 -13.77 44.38
C TYR A 103 20.29 -14.00 43.10
N ASP A 104 21.36 -14.81 43.15
CA ASP A 104 22.10 -15.26 41.96
C ASP A 104 21.18 -15.97 40.96
N ARG A 105 20.33 -16.87 41.47
CA ARG A 105 19.40 -17.67 40.66
C ARG A 105 18.33 -16.80 40.00
N TRP A 106 17.78 -15.83 40.74
CA TRP A 106 16.80 -14.87 40.18
C TRP A 106 17.42 -14.01 39.08
N MET A 107 18.59 -13.45 39.35
CA MET A 107 19.25 -12.49 38.47
C MET A 107 19.83 -13.13 37.21
N ARG A 108 20.14 -14.43 37.23
CA ARG A 108 20.67 -15.21 36.10
C ARG A 108 19.67 -16.23 35.52
N SER A 109 18.38 -16.01 35.70
CA SER A 109 17.31 -16.80 35.08
C SER A 109 16.41 -15.89 34.24
N SER A 110 16.31 -16.15 32.94
CA SER A 110 15.43 -15.40 32.01
C SER A 110 13.95 -15.47 32.40
N ALA A 111 13.55 -16.48 33.18
CA ALA A 111 12.19 -16.60 33.69
C ALA A 111 11.84 -15.50 34.71
N ILE A 112 12.83 -15.03 35.47
CA ILE A 112 12.70 -14.05 36.55
C ILE A 112 13.28 -12.69 36.14
N ASN A 113 14.56 -12.65 35.75
CA ASN A 113 15.21 -11.48 35.19
C ASN A 113 15.08 -11.50 33.66
N LYS A 114 14.09 -10.77 33.11
CA LYS A 114 13.69 -10.87 31.70
C LYS A 114 14.78 -10.47 30.71
N ILE A 115 15.70 -9.57 31.12
CA ILE A 115 16.82 -9.16 30.28
C ILE A 115 18.00 -10.15 30.28
N TYR A 116 17.99 -11.14 31.18
CA TYR A 116 19.04 -12.15 31.22
C TYR A 116 18.98 -13.11 30.03
N TYR A 117 20.12 -13.72 29.72
CA TYR A 117 20.25 -14.68 28.63
C TYR A 117 19.17 -15.76 28.68
N ASN A 118 18.39 -15.85 27.60
CA ASN A 118 17.39 -16.88 27.38
C ASN A 118 17.89 -17.87 26.31
N PRO A 119 18.22 -19.12 26.66
CA PRO A 119 18.67 -20.12 25.68
C PRO A 119 17.59 -20.50 24.65
N ALA A 120 16.34 -20.08 24.83
CA ALA A 120 15.28 -20.29 23.85
C ALA A 120 15.32 -19.30 22.67
N ILE A 121 16.05 -18.19 22.76
CA ILE A 121 16.04 -17.07 21.80
C ILE A 121 17.37 -16.96 21.04
N THR A 122 17.32 -16.60 19.77
CA THR A 122 18.50 -16.24 18.96
C THR A 122 18.82 -14.75 19.13
N TYR A 123 19.97 -14.43 19.72
CA TYR A 123 20.47 -13.07 19.86
C TYR A 123 21.34 -12.68 18.66
N ARG A 124 20.87 -11.69 17.90
CA ARG A 124 21.53 -11.18 16.70
C ARG A 124 22.32 -9.90 17.03
N PRO A 125 23.46 -9.62 16.39
CA PRO A 125 24.08 -8.30 16.47
C PRO A 125 23.11 -7.18 16.11
N TRP A 126 23.37 -5.95 16.56
CA TRP A 126 22.55 -4.79 16.17
C TRP A 126 22.52 -4.58 14.66
N SER A 127 21.44 -4.00 14.15
CA SER A 127 21.34 -3.62 12.74
C SER A 127 22.16 -2.36 12.44
N ASN A 128 22.78 -2.30 11.27
CA ASN A 128 23.34 -1.09 10.71
C ASN A 128 22.24 -0.30 9.99
N GLY A 129 22.53 0.96 9.66
CA GLY A 129 21.60 1.81 8.94
C GLY A 129 21.20 1.28 7.55
N ASP A 130 21.99 0.41 6.94
CA ASP A 130 21.68 -0.23 5.65
C ASP A 130 20.88 -1.54 5.77
N GLY A 131 20.45 -1.92 6.98
CA GLY A 131 19.73 -3.17 7.23
C GLY A 131 20.63 -4.38 7.50
N SER A 132 21.93 -4.30 7.22
CA SER A 132 22.87 -5.39 7.54
C SER A 132 23.07 -5.54 9.05
N LEU A 133 23.52 -6.70 9.52
CA LEU A 133 23.85 -6.89 10.93
C LEU A 133 25.31 -6.49 11.22
N MET A 134 25.56 -5.93 12.41
CA MET A 134 26.92 -5.74 12.94
C MET A 134 27.65 -7.09 13.08
N ALA A 135 28.97 -7.04 13.30
CA ALA A 135 29.77 -8.25 13.47
C ALA A 135 29.34 -9.05 14.71
N ALA A 136 29.31 -10.39 14.59
CA ALA A 136 29.09 -11.27 15.73
C ALA A 136 30.14 -11.03 16.83
N ALA A 137 29.72 -11.07 18.09
CA ALA A 137 30.62 -10.81 19.22
C ALA A 137 31.62 -11.96 19.40
N SER A 138 32.90 -11.67 19.61
CA SER A 138 33.89 -12.72 19.85
C SER A 138 33.72 -13.35 21.24
N PRO A 139 33.49 -14.67 21.40
CA PRO A 139 33.34 -15.28 22.72
C PRO A 139 34.55 -15.13 23.65
N SER A 140 35.77 -15.04 23.10
CA SER A 140 37.00 -14.87 23.88
C SER A 140 37.31 -13.41 24.23
N CYS A 141 36.59 -12.47 23.63
CA CYS A 141 36.71 -11.02 23.85
C CYS A 141 35.38 -10.35 23.44
N ALA A 142 34.32 -10.58 24.21
CA ALA A 142 32.99 -10.04 23.96
C ALA A 142 32.93 -8.59 24.46
N PRO A 143 32.71 -7.59 23.59
CA PRO A 143 32.73 -6.18 24.00
C PRO A 143 31.70 -5.87 25.09
N ASN A 144 32.08 -5.03 26.07
CA ASN A 144 31.13 -4.50 27.05
C ASN A 144 30.19 -3.46 26.39
N ASN A 145 30.57 -2.88 25.27
CA ASN A 145 29.70 -2.06 24.45
C ASN A 145 30.17 -2.24 22.99
N PRO A 146 29.29 -2.60 22.04
CA PRO A 146 29.66 -2.82 20.65
C PRO A 146 30.17 -1.55 19.96
N VAL A 147 29.78 -0.37 20.44
CA VAL A 147 30.23 0.93 19.93
C VAL A 147 30.95 1.67 21.07
N PRO A 148 32.23 1.36 21.32
CA PRO A 148 33.00 2.01 22.38
C PRO A 148 33.24 3.49 22.04
N TYR A 149 33.25 4.34 23.06
CA TYR A 149 33.51 5.77 22.92
C TYR A 149 35.02 6.05 22.90
N GLU A 150 35.49 6.90 21.99
CA GLU A 150 36.86 7.44 22.05
C GLU A 150 36.87 8.74 22.85
N HIS A 151 37.40 8.71 24.07
CA HIS A 151 37.61 9.92 24.88
C HIS A 151 39.10 10.21 25.07
N ALA A 152 39.51 11.47 24.85
CA ALA A 152 40.91 11.88 24.78
C ALA A 152 41.74 11.69 26.07
N THR A 153 41.11 11.38 27.22
CA THR A 153 41.77 11.40 28.54
C THR A 153 41.63 10.10 29.36
N ILE A 154 40.89 9.09 28.89
CA ILE A 154 40.65 7.85 29.63
C ILE A 154 41.07 6.67 28.76
N SER A 155 42.02 5.85 29.25
CA SER A 155 42.45 4.64 28.56
C SER A 155 41.43 3.52 28.79
N PRO A 156 40.98 2.79 27.76
CA PRO A 156 39.93 1.78 27.88
C PRO A 156 40.43 0.57 28.68
N SER A 157 39.97 0.40 29.92
CA SER A 157 40.12 -0.85 30.70
C SER A 157 39.05 -1.86 30.25
N PRO A 158 39.32 -3.18 30.33
CA PRO A 158 39.18 -4.09 29.20
C PRO A 158 37.86 -3.87 28.44
N ALA A 159 37.99 -3.38 27.21
CA ALA A 159 36.86 -3.09 26.33
C ALA A 159 35.97 -4.33 26.07
N CYS A 160 36.46 -5.53 26.39
CA CYS A 160 35.77 -6.80 26.23
C CYS A 160 36.01 -7.77 27.39
N ARG A 161 35.12 -8.75 27.55
CA ARG A 161 35.16 -9.83 28.54
C ARG A 161 35.42 -11.18 27.85
N ASN A 162 36.29 -12.01 28.43
CA ASN A 162 36.48 -13.38 27.94
C ASN A 162 35.42 -14.30 28.52
N LEU A 163 34.47 -14.76 27.70
CA LEU A 163 33.34 -15.60 28.13
C LEU A 163 33.69 -17.10 28.16
N THR A 164 34.84 -17.47 27.59
CA THR A 164 35.32 -18.86 27.48
C THR A 164 36.37 -19.23 28.53
N ALA A 165 36.59 -18.39 29.54
CA ALA A 165 37.59 -18.59 30.58
C ALA A 165 37.10 -18.11 31.96
N SER A 166 37.69 -18.62 33.03
CA SER A 166 37.46 -18.07 34.37
C SER A 166 38.00 -16.64 34.44
N ASN A 167 37.17 -15.70 34.86
CA ASN A 167 37.53 -14.30 35.06
C ASN A 167 37.86 -14.07 36.54
N SER A 168 38.72 -13.10 36.86
CA SER A 168 39.09 -12.76 38.25
C SER A 168 39.12 -11.25 38.43
N GLU A 169 38.09 -10.70 39.10
CA GLU A 169 37.83 -9.25 39.16
C GLU A 169 37.40 -8.82 40.56
N GLN A 170 37.67 -7.56 40.88
CA GLN A 170 37.28 -6.93 42.16
C GLN A 170 35.92 -6.25 42.03
N ALA A 171 35.02 -6.54 42.97
CA ALA A 171 33.70 -5.93 43.06
C ALA A 171 33.19 -5.93 44.50
N TYR A 172 32.10 -5.22 44.76
CA TYR A 172 31.29 -5.38 45.97
C TYR A 172 30.30 -6.51 45.73
N TRP A 173 30.64 -7.72 46.17
CA TRP A 173 29.85 -8.93 45.93
C TRP A 173 28.66 -9.01 46.87
N LEU A 174 27.46 -9.08 46.28
CA LEU A 174 26.19 -9.21 46.97
C LEU A 174 25.76 -10.68 47.06
N SER A 175 25.30 -11.08 48.23
CA SER A 175 24.71 -12.41 48.47
C SER A 175 23.50 -12.26 49.38
N PHE A 176 22.38 -12.86 48.97
CA PHE A 176 21.14 -12.81 49.72
C PHE A 176 20.40 -14.14 49.60
N ASN A 177 19.82 -14.55 50.72
CA ASN A 177 19.14 -15.83 50.86
C ASN A 177 17.85 -15.68 51.67
N GLY A 178 17.00 -14.74 51.26
CA GLY A 178 15.69 -14.45 51.85
C GLY A 178 14.60 -14.31 50.77
N THR A 179 13.51 -13.62 51.10
CA THR A 179 12.35 -13.39 50.24
C THR A 179 12.47 -12.12 49.39
N LEU A 180 11.67 -12.00 48.32
CA LEU A 180 11.62 -10.78 47.50
C LEU A 180 11.11 -9.56 48.30
N GLU A 181 10.20 -9.78 49.25
CA GLU A 181 9.67 -8.74 50.14
C GLU A 181 10.75 -8.22 51.11
N GLU A 182 11.54 -9.13 51.68
CA GLU A 182 12.71 -8.78 52.51
C GLU A 182 13.77 -8.04 51.69
N LEU A 183 13.98 -8.43 50.43
CA LEU A 183 14.90 -7.74 49.52
C LEU A 183 14.44 -6.29 49.25
N ALA A 184 13.16 -6.10 48.96
CA ALA A 184 12.57 -4.78 48.70
C ALA A 184 12.69 -3.85 49.93
N ALA A 185 12.57 -4.40 51.14
CA ALA A 185 12.69 -3.64 52.39
C ALA A 185 14.13 -3.16 52.71
N ILE A 186 15.16 -3.76 52.11
CA ILE A 186 16.58 -3.40 52.35
C ILE A 186 16.97 -2.10 51.63
N GLY A 187 16.32 -1.78 50.51
CA GLY A 187 16.66 -0.61 49.67
C GLY A 187 18.01 -0.73 48.95
N VAL A 188 18.52 0.39 48.42
CA VAL A 188 19.80 0.43 47.68
C VAL A 188 20.97 -0.02 48.58
N PRO A 189 21.82 -0.97 48.13
CA PRO A 189 22.87 -1.52 48.96
C PRO A 189 23.84 -0.46 49.47
N GLN A 190 24.18 -0.58 50.74
CA GLN A 190 25.28 0.15 51.35
C GLN A 190 26.58 -0.69 51.27
N THR A 191 27.75 -0.05 51.27
CA THR A 191 29.04 -0.77 51.11
C THR A 191 29.33 -1.79 52.21
N ASN A 192 28.68 -1.67 53.37
CA ASN A 192 28.77 -2.62 54.49
C ASN A 192 27.89 -3.88 54.33
N GLN A 193 27.03 -3.94 53.30
CA GLN A 193 26.17 -5.08 52.98
C GLN A 193 26.75 -5.99 51.87
N ALA A 194 27.96 -5.68 51.39
CA ALA A 194 28.63 -6.39 50.32
C ALA A 194 30.07 -6.75 50.69
N ASP A 195 30.57 -7.87 50.15
CA ASP A 195 31.96 -8.27 50.33
C ASP A 195 32.85 -7.65 49.24
N ASN A 196 33.72 -6.70 49.61
CA ASN A 196 34.69 -6.11 48.68
C ASN A 196 35.91 -7.01 48.53
N ALA A 197 35.91 -7.86 47.51
CA ALA A 197 36.96 -8.84 47.28
C ALA A 197 37.21 -9.07 45.79
N THR A 198 38.40 -9.57 45.46
CA THR A 198 38.66 -10.17 44.14
C THR A 198 38.18 -11.62 44.17
N ARG A 199 37.25 -11.98 43.27
CA ARG A 199 36.75 -13.36 43.16
C ARG A 199 36.90 -13.88 41.74
N SER A 200 37.16 -15.18 41.62
CA SER A 200 37.17 -15.88 40.34
C SER A 200 35.81 -16.49 40.04
N PHE A 201 35.31 -16.31 38.82
CA PHE A 201 34.01 -16.83 38.38
C PHE A 201 34.02 -17.21 36.90
N TRP A 202 33.11 -18.13 36.53
CA TRP A 202 32.81 -18.42 35.12
C TRP A 202 31.67 -17.49 34.67
N PRO A 203 31.85 -16.67 33.61
CA PRO A 203 30.86 -15.66 33.22
C PRO A 203 29.65 -16.23 32.47
N ALA A 204 29.83 -17.27 31.64
CA ALA A 204 28.77 -17.85 30.82
C ALA A 204 27.91 -18.86 31.60
N VAL A 205 27.02 -18.34 32.46
CA VAL A 205 26.19 -19.11 33.39
C VAL A 205 24.73 -18.68 33.27
N TYR A 206 23.79 -19.61 33.29
CA TYR A 206 22.35 -19.30 33.43
C TYR A 206 21.64 -20.35 34.27
N TYR A 207 20.41 -20.05 34.68
CA TYR A 207 19.53 -20.96 35.42
C TYR A 207 18.22 -21.20 34.67
N ASN A 208 17.94 -22.46 34.37
CA ASN A 208 16.62 -22.89 33.89
C ASN A 208 15.67 -23.02 35.08
N PHE A 209 14.58 -22.27 35.04
CA PHE A 209 13.52 -22.33 36.05
C PHE A 209 12.39 -23.26 35.59
N THR A 210 12.00 -24.21 36.43
CA THR A 210 10.94 -25.20 36.13
C THR A 210 9.73 -25.12 37.07
N GLY A 211 9.71 -24.12 37.96
CA GLY A 211 8.63 -23.92 38.92
C GLY A 211 7.46 -23.08 38.38
N ASP A 212 6.44 -22.90 39.21
CA ASP A 212 5.33 -21.97 38.98
C ASP A 212 5.79 -20.51 39.19
N LEU A 213 5.71 -19.67 38.15
CA LEU A 213 6.08 -18.25 38.18
C LEU A 213 5.08 -17.35 38.92
N SER A 214 3.87 -17.83 39.23
CA SER A 214 2.91 -17.07 40.03
C SER A 214 3.16 -17.19 41.54
N SER A 215 3.85 -18.26 41.96
CA SER A 215 4.07 -18.58 43.38
C SER A 215 5.40 -18.02 43.92
N THR A 216 5.31 -17.13 44.90
CA THR A 216 6.48 -16.60 45.64
C THR A 216 7.31 -17.73 46.27
N ALA A 217 6.66 -18.74 46.85
CA ALA A 217 7.33 -19.89 47.43
C ALA A 217 8.08 -20.73 46.38
N SER A 218 7.51 -20.84 45.17
CA SER A 218 8.14 -21.52 44.03
C SER A 218 9.39 -20.78 43.55
N LYS A 219 9.34 -19.44 43.45
CA LYS A 219 10.51 -18.60 43.11
C LYS A 219 11.62 -18.68 44.16
N GLN A 220 11.28 -18.89 45.44
CA GLN A 220 12.27 -19.02 46.51
C GLN A 220 12.87 -20.42 46.62
N ASN A 221 12.25 -21.43 46.00
CA ASN A 221 12.74 -22.79 46.08
C ASN A 221 13.94 -23.00 45.14
N ALA A 222 15.13 -23.13 45.74
CA ALA A 222 16.37 -23.44 45.06
C ALA A 222 16.29 -24.65 44.11
N ALA A 223 15.47 -25.66 44.42
CA ALA A 223 15.33 -26.87 43.62
C ALA A 223 14.67 -26.63 42.25
N ASN A 224 13.96 -25.50 42.08
CA ASN A 224 13.33 -25.13 40.82
C ASN A 224 14.31 -24.51 39.82
N TYR A 225 15.58 -24.32 40.20
CA TYR A 225 16.60 -23.69 39.36
C TYR A 225 17.72 -24.69 39.03
N THR A 226 17.87 -25.00 37.75
CA THR A 226 18.97 -25.84 37.26
C THR A 226 20.05 -24.96 36.67
N ARG A 227 21.25 -24.99 37.28
CA ARG A 227 22.40 -24.20 36.83
C ARG A 227 23.04 -24.83 35.59
N VAL A 228 23.31 -24.02 34.58
CA VAL A 228 24.04 -24.40 33.37
C VAL A 228 25.26 -23.50 33.22
N GLU A 229 26.43 -24.11 33.01
CA GLU A 229 27.65 -23.39 32.60
C GLU A 229 27.95 -23.74 31.15
N ILE A 230 28.08 -22.74 30.28
CA ILE A 230 28.44 -22.98 28.88
C ILE A 230 29.93 -23.26 28.80
N LYS A 231 30.29 -24.54 28.64
CA LYS A 231 31.64 -25.10 28.55
C LYS A 231 31.78 -26.07 27.37
N THR A 232 33.02 -26.23 26.90
CA THR A 232 33.36 -27.16 25.82
C THR A 232 33.02 -28.61 26.19
N GLY A 233 32.63 -29.42 25.20
CA GLY A 233 32.34 -30.85 25.40
C GLY A 233 30.91 -31.20 25.84
N ALA A 234 30.00 -30.22 25.86
CA ALA A 234 28.57 -30.42 26.10
C ALA A 234 27.73 -29.87 24.94
N THR A 235 26.50 -30.38 24.80
CA THR A 235 25.44 -29.80 23.98
C THR A 235 24.43 -29.10 24.87
N TYR A 236 23.71 -28.14 24.31
CA TYR A 236 22.75 -27.30 25.02
C TYR A 236 21.38 -27.41 24.37
N THR A 237 20.32 -27.32 25.16
CA THR A 237 18.95 -27.39 24.66
C THR A 237 18.32 -26.01 24.74
N GLY A 238 17.97 -25.46 23.58
CA GLY A 238 17.24 -24.20 23.41
C GLY A 238 15.78 -24.45 23.01
N SER A 239 15.31 -23.74 21.97
CA SER A 239 13.96 -23.92 21.39
C SER A 239 14.04 -24.34 19.93
N ALA A 240 12.94 -24.86 19.37
CA ALA A 240 12.84 -25.16 17.94
C ALA A 240 12.89 -23.89 17.07
N GLY A 241 12.73 -22.70 17.66
CA GLY A 241 12.79 -21.41 16.99
C GLY A 241 14.19 -20.79 16.91
N ARG A 242 15.22 -21.44 17.48
CA ARG A 242 16.62 -20.97 17.43
C ARG A 242 17.16 -21.05 16.00
N SER A 243 17.11 -19.93 15.27
CA SER A 243 17.53 -19.86 13.86
C SER A 243 19.05 -20.00 13.67
N ASP A 244 19.83 -19.80 14.74
CA ASP A 244 21.29 -19.94 14.77
C ASP A 244 21.80 -21.37 15.02
N CYS A 245 20.92 -22.31 15.38
CA CYS A 245 21.30 -23.70 15.64
C CYS A 245 20.92 -24.60 14.46
N ALA A 246 21.88 -25.34 13.90
CA ALA A 246 21.64 -26.21 12.74
C ALA A 246 20.66 -27.36 13.07
N ASP A 247 20.76 -27.91 14.29
CA ASP A 247 19.95 -29.04 14.79
C ASP A 247 18.97 -28.61 15.91
N ALA A 248 18.42 -27.39 15.83
CA ALA A 248 17.45 -26.87 16.80
C ALA A 248 16.35 -27.91 17.13
N PRO A 249 16.01 -28.16 18.41
CA PRO A 249 16.35 -27.37 19.60
C PRO A 249 17.68 -27.71 20.29
N THR A 250 18.52 -28.58 19.71
CA THR A 250 19.83 -28.93 20.30
C THR A 250 20.93 -28.13 19.62
N CYS A 251 21.69 -27.37 20.39
CA CYS A 251 22.78 -26.53 19.92
C CYS A 251 24.13 -27.09 20.40
N THR A 252 25.13 -27.00 19.54
CA THR A 252 26.54 -27.27 19.87
C THR A 252 27.08 -26.23 20.85
N TYR A 253 28.24 -26.51 21.46
CA TYR A 253 28.94 -25.53 22.30
C TYR A 253 29.23 -24.23 21.56
N ASP A 254 29.71 -24.30 20.31
CA ASP A 254 30.11 -23.12 19.54
C ASP A 254 28.89 -22.24 19.20
N GLU A 255 27.76 -22.84 18.84
CA GLU A 255 26.50 -22.12 18.62
C GLU A 255 26.00 -21.45 19.91
N GLU A 256 25.98 -22.19 21.03
CA GLU A 256 25.44 -21.66 22.29
C GLU A 256 26.32 -20.57 22.89
N ILE A 257 27.65 -20.73 22.87
CA ILE A 257 28.55 -19.70 23.39
C ILE A 257 28.57 -18.44 22.50
N GLN A 258 28.39 -18.60 21.18
CA GLN A 258 28.25 -17.48 20.26
C GLN A 258 26.96 -16.71 20.52
N ASN A 259 25.84 -17.40 20.77
CA ASN A 259 24.58 -16.78 21.14
C ASN A 259 24.67 -16.03 22.47
N PHE A 260 25.32 -16.63 23.47
CA PHE A 260 25.60 -15.96 24.76
C PHE A 260 26.50 -14.72 24.58
N ALA A 261 27.51 -14.78 23.72
CA ALA A 261 28.39 -13.65 23.42
C ALA A 261 27.64 -12.49 22.74
N ASN A 262 26.73 -12.81 21.82
CA ASN A 262 25.86 -11.83 21.18
C ASN A 262 24.92 -11.18 22.20
N TRP A 263 24.24 -11.97 23.05
CA TRP A 263 23.45 -11.44 24.16
C TRP A 263 24.26 -10.50 25.06
N TYR A 264 25.44 -10.95 25.50
CA TYR A 264 26.29 -10.19 26.41
C TYR A 264 26.64 -8.82 25.82
N THR A 265 27.04 -8.79 24.55
CA THR A 265 27.50 -7.57 23.90
C THR A 265 26.33 -6.64 23.56
N TYR A 266 25.23 -7.18 23.04
CA TYR A 266 24.19 -6.41 22.38
C TYR A 266 22.90 -6.23 23.19
N TYR A 267 22.68 -6.96 24.30
CA TYR A 267 21.37 -7.00 24.97
C TYR A 267 21.39 -6.98 26.51
N ARG A 268 22.55 -7.16 27.15
CA ARG A 268 22.60 -7.46 28.60
C ARG A 268 22.10 -6.35 29.54
N SER A 269 21.97 -5.11 29.06
CA SER A 269 21.48 -3.96 29.82
C SER A 269 20.30 -3.30 29.12
N ARG A 270 19.47 -2.56 29.87
CA ARG A 270 18.24 -1.95 29.34
C ARG A 270 18.51 -1.06 28.11
N ILE A 271 19.56 -0.23 28.13
CA ILE A 271 19.96 0.56 26.95
C ILE A 271 20.45 -0.30 25.78
N LEU A 272 21.20 -1.38 26.02
CA LEU A 272 21.69 -2.22 24.93
C LEU A 272 20.53 -2.94 24.25
N LEU A 273 19.59 -3.47 25.04
CA LEU A 273 18.35 -4.06 24.56
C LEU A 273 17.50 -3.04 23.79
N ALA A 274 17.30 -1.84 24.34
CA ALA A 274 16.58 -0.75 23.68
C ALA A 274 17.19 -0.40 22.32
N ARG A 275 18.52 -0.21 22.26
CA ARG A 275 19.24 0.07 21.01
C ARG A 275 19.12 -1.05 20.00
N ALA A 276 19.18 -2.30 20.44
CA ALA A 276 18.97 -3.45 19.57
C ALA A 276 17.59 -3.39 18.92
N GLY A 277 16.57 -3.17 19.75
CA GLY A 277 15.18 -3.11 19.35
C GLY A 277 14.86 -1.94 18.40
N VAL A 278 15.23 -0.73 18.80
CA VAL A 278 15.04 0.50 18.01
C VAL A 278 15.82 0.43 16.71
N GLY A 279 17.08 0.01 16.79
CA GLY A 279 17.94 -0.11 15.62
C GLY A 279 17.38 -1.09 14.60
N ARG A 280 16.88 -2.24 15.05
CA ARG A 280 16.20 -3.21 14.19
C ARG A 280 14.94 -2.61 13.55
N ALA A 281 14.07 -2.01 14.36
CA ALA A 281 12.82 -1.47 13.87
C ALA A 281 13.01 -0.35 12.83
N PHE A 282 13.96 0.55 13.06
CA PHE A 282 14.29 1.61 12.10
C PHE A 282 15.09 1.11 10.89
N ALA A 283 15.89 0.06 11.04
CA ALA A 283 16.64 -0.51 9.92
C ALA A 283 15.72 -1.19 8.90
N ASP A 284 14.58 -1.71 9.39
CA ASP A 284 13.53 -2.30 8.57
C ASP A 284 12.76 -1.27 7.74
N GLN A 285 12.84 0.02 8.08
CA GLN A 285 12.09 1.06 7.37
C GLN A 285 12.75 1.45 6.04
N GLY A 286 11.93 1.81 5.04
CA GLY A 286 12.38 2.38 3.77
C GLY A 286 12.83 3.85 3.88
N THR A 287 12.86 4.57 2.76
CA THR A 287 13.21 6.00 2.73
C THR A 287 12.01 6.94 2.90
N GLY A 288 10.78 6.40 2.93
CA GLY A 288 9.51 7.13 2.96
C GLY A 288 9.14 7.78 4.31
N LEU A 289 10.12 8.14 5.13
CA LEU A 289 9.96 8.77 6.45
C LEU A 289 10.88 9.98 6.59
N ARG A 290 10.51 10.91 7.48
CA ARG A 290 11.43 11.90 8.04
C ARG A 290 11.61 11.60 9.51
N VAL A 291 12.84 11.40 9.96
CA VAL A 291 13.12 10.98 11.35
C VAL A 291 13.98 12.01 12.05
N GLY A 292 13.53 12.42 13.24
CA GLY A 292 14.26 13.22 14.21
C GLY A 292 14.69 12.39 15.41
N PHE A 293 15.54 12.95 16.27
CA PHE A 293 16.01 12.28 17.48
C PHE A 293 15.88 13.22 18.68
N ALA A 294 15.27 12.72 19.75
CA ALA A 294 15.11 13.37 21.03
C ALA A 294 15.54 12.43 22.16
N ALA A 295 15.88 13.00 23.30
CA ALA A 295 16.20 12.27 24.51
C ALA A 295 15.69 13.03 25.74
N ILE A 296 15.10 12.30 26.70
CA ILE A 296 14.29 12.92 27.75
C ILE A 296 15.08 13.82 28.72
N ASN A 297 16.41 13.74 28.78
CA ASN A 297 17.27 14.60 29.62
C ASN A 297 18.30 15.47 28.85
N ASN A 298 18.22 15.63 27.53
CA ASN A 298 19.25 16.34 26.73
C ASN A 298 19.57 17.78 27.22
N GLY A 299 18.54 18.54 27.61
CA GLY A 299 18.63 19.96 27.96
C GLY A 299 18.47 20.91 26.76
N SER A 300 18.23 22.20 27.02
CA SER A 300 17.99 23.21 25.97
C SER A 300 19.20 23.38 25.04
N SER A 301 18.93 23.42 23.74
CA SER A 301 19.93 23.54 22.68
C SER A 301 19.41 24.43 21.53
N THR A 302 20.23 24.63 20.51
CA THR A 302 19.79 25.27 19.25
C THR A 302 19.65 24.17 18.19
N ILE A 303 18.46 24.03 17.62
CA ILE A 303 18.16 23.09 16.53
C ILE A 303 17.73 23.88 15.31
N ASP A 304 18.47 23.71 14.21
CA ASP A 304 18.16 24.32 12.92
C ASP A 304 18.15 25.86 12.98
N SER A 305 19.15 26.39 13.71
CA SER A 305 19.32 27.82 14.03
C SER A 305 18.23 28.46 14.87
N GLU A 306 17.25 27.69 15.33
CA GLU A 306 16.21 28.14 16.25
C GLU A 306 16.45 27.60 17.66
N ASN A 307 15.99 28.34 18.66
CA ASN A 307 16.02 27.85 20.04
C ASN A 307 15.10 26.64 20.13
N SER A 308 15.63 25.53 20.65
CA SER A 308 14.88 24.29 20.76
C SER A 308 14.53 24.00 22.22
N PRO A 309 13.31 23.49 22.47
CA PRO A 309 12.95 22.94 23.77
C PRO A 309 13.87 21.77 24.13
N GLY A 310 14.03 21.49 25.43
CA GLY A 310 15.18 20.78 25.98
C GLY A 310 15.23 19.27 25.81
N ALA A 311 14.42 18.64 24.96
CA ALA A 311 14.49 17.21 24.67
C ALA A 311 15.10 16.91 23.28
N LEU A 312 15.03 17.86 22.36
CA LEU A 312 15.45 17.64 20.97
C LEU A 312 16.97 17.59 20.87
N VAL A 313 17.47 16.55 20.20
CA VAL A 313 18.89 16.36 19.85
C VAL A 313 19.11 16.69 18.38
N LYS A 314 18.18 16.29 17.51
CA LYS A 314 18.19 16.57 16.07
C LYS A 314 16.75 16.72 15.56
N GLY A 315 16.49 17.76 14.77
CA GLY A 315 15.23 17.92 14.04
C GLY A 315 15.01 16.81 13.01
N VAL A 316 13.80 16.69 12.50
CA VAL A 316 13.47 15.67 11.48
C VAL A 316 14.28 15.88 10.21
N ARG A 317 14.69 14.78 9.57
CA ARG A 317 15.39 14.75 8.27
C ARG A 317 14.89 13.58 7.44
N LYS A 318 15.01 13.66 6.10
CA LYS A 318 14.71 12.51 5.23
C LYS A 318 15.47 11.28 5.70
N PHE A 319 14.80 10.15 5.85
CA PHE A 319 15.39 8.93 6.39
C PHE A 319 16.13 8.13 5.31
N SER A 320 17.12 8.78 4.69
CA SER A 320 17.93 8.20 3.60
C SER A 320 19.37 8.71 3.67
N GLY A 321 20.28 8.03 2.96
CA GLY A 321 21.67 8.45 2.80
C GLY A 321 22.37 8.80 4.13
N SER A 322 23.07 9.94 4.15
CA SER A 322 23.81 10.40 5.33
C SER A 322 22.93 10.74 6.52
N ASP A 323 21.67 11.14 6.32
CA ASP A 323 20.77 11.47 7.42
C ASP A 323 20.27 10.22 8.14
N ARG A 324 20.04 9.13 7.40
CA ARG A 324 19.79 7.81 7.99
C ARG A 324 20.97 7.33 8.80
N SER A 325 22.19 7.40 8.25
CA SER A 325 23.40 7.06 9.02
C SER A 325 23.55 7.91 10.28
N ALA A 326 23.23 9.21 10.20
CA ALA A 326 23.27 10.11 11.35
C ALA A 326 22.24 9.77 12.44
N PHE A 327 21.07 9.24 12.08
CA PHE A 327 20.10 8.72 13.06
C PHE A 327 20.67 7.51 13.82
N PHE A 328 21.23 6.53 13.11
CA PHE A 328 21.84 5.35 13.74
C PHE A 328 23.06 5.71 14.59
N ASP A 329 23.86 6.68 14.14
CA ASP A 329 24.94 7.25 14.94
C ASP A 329 24.40 7.89 16.22
N SER A 330 23.32 8.67 16.14
CA SER A 330 22.67 9.24 17.33
C SER A 330 22.19 8.12 18.26
N LEU A 331 21.45 7.14 17.76
CA LEU A 331 20.95 6.02 18.54
C LEU A 331 22.06 5.26 19.28
N TYR A 332 23.14 4.89 18.59
CA TYR A 332 24.18 4.01 19.14
C TYR A 332 25.26 4.74 19.93
N LYS A 333 25.50 6.02 19.65
CA LYS A 333 26.56 6.81 20.30
C LYS A 333 26.05 7.79 21.35
N TYR A 334 24.73 8.02 21.47
CA TYR A 334 24.20 8.94 22.48
C TYR A 334 24.62 8.54 23.91
N GLU A 335 25.00 9.52 24.73
CA GLU A 335 25.48 9.28 26.10
C GLU A 335 24.30 9.12 27.06
N ILE A 336 24.40 8.18 28.02
CA ILE A 336 23.32 7.94 28.98
C ILE A 336 23.77 8.41 30.37
N GLY A 337 23.14 9.49 30.86
CA GLY A 337 23.43 10.08 32.16
C GLY A 337 22.75 9.36 33.32
N THR A 338 22.88 9.94 34.53
CA THR A 338 22.17 9.51 35.74
C THR A 338 21.02 10.48 36.09
N GLY A 339 20.16 10.75 35.10
CA GLY A 339 19.00 11.64 35.21
C GLY A 339 17.71 10.95 35.68
N GLY A 340 16.68 11.76 35.95
CA GLY A 340 15.30 11.30 36.19
C GLY A 340 14.54 11.03 34.89
N THR A 341 13.21 10.95 34.95
CA THR A 341 12.37 10.55 33.81
C THR A 341 11.29 11.61 33.49
N PRO A 342 11.66 12.82 33.03
CA PRO A 342 10.74 13.94 32.85
C PRO A 342 9.93 13.85 31.53
N LEU A 343 9.08 12.82 31.41
CA LEU A 343 8.35 12.53 30.16
C LEU A 343 7.39 13.65 29.73
N ARG A 344 6.69 14.30 30.67
CA ARG A 344 5.74 15.39 30.38
C ARG A 344 6.41 16.55 29.65
N ARG A 345 7.53 17.03 30.19
CA ARG A 345 8.38 18.04 29.54
C ARG A 345 8.88 17.58 28.17
N ALA A 346 9.38 16.35 28.07
CA ALA A 346 9.96 15.86 26.81
C ALA A 346 8.91 15.74 25.70
N LEU A 347 7.69 15.32 26.03
CA LEU A 347 6.58 15.26 25.10
C LEU A 347 6.14 16.66 24.64
N ASP A 348 6.06 17.62 25.58
CA ASP A 348 5.75 19.01 25.29
C ASP A 348 6.78 19.66 24.36
N ASP A 349 8.06 19.41 24.63
CA ASP A 349 9.19 19.88 23.84
C ASP A 349 9.08 19.43 22.36
N VAL A 350 8.60 18.21 22.10
CA VAL A 350 8.38 17.68 20.74
C VAL A 350 7.14 18.30 20.08
N GLY A 351 6.06 18.53 20.83
CA GLY A 351 4.86 19.21 20.33
C GLY A 351 5.15 20.65 19.86
N GLU A 352 5.94 21.39 20.63
CA GLU A 352 6.41 22.72 20.24
C GLU A 352 7.26 22.68 18.95
N TYR A 353 8.11 21.66 18.79
CA TYR A 353 8.89 21.49 17.56
C TYR A 353 7.98 21.33 16.33
N PHE A 354 6.91 20.53 16.43
CA PHE A 354 5.94 20.37 15.34
C PHE A 354 5.01 21.57 15.13
N SER A 355 5.00 22.55 16.04
CA SER A 355 4.25 23.80 15.89
C SER A 355 5.04 24.92 15.18
N ARG A 356 6.31 24.65 14.80
CA ARG A 356 7.17 25.61 14.10
C ARG A 356 6.64 25.98 12.72
N THR A 357 6.68 27.27 12.39
CA THR A 357 6.23 27.84 11.10
C THR A 357 7.38 28.20 10.16
N ASP A 358 8.64 28.11 10.62
CA ASP A 358 9.80 28.48 9.83
C ASP A 358 10.22 27.39 8.82
N ASN A 359 10.92 27.81 7.76
CA ASN A 359 11.33 26.95 6.64
C ASN A 359 12.36 25.88 7.03
N ASN A 360 13.14 26.09 8.10
CA ASN A 360 14.08 25.07 8.59
C ASN A 360 13.36 24.03 9.46
N GLY A 361 12.12 24.30 9.87
CA GLY A 361 11.30 23.46 10.71
C GLY A 361 10.77 22.19 10.02
N PRO A 362 9.92 21.42 10.71
CA PRO A 362 9.48 20.10 10.28
C PRO A 362 8.58 20.09 9.04
N TRP A 363 7.99 21.24 8.69
CA TRP A 363 7.06 21.38 7.57
C TRP A 363 7.73 21.81 6.26
N GLY A 364 8.99 22.24 6.33
CA GLY A 364 9.78 22.61 5.15
C GLY A 364 9.94 21.42 4.19
N GLU A 365 10.08 21.71 2.90
CA GLU A 365 10.31 20.66 1.90
C GLU A 365 11.60 19.87 2.19
N THR A 366 12.62 20.56 2.69
CA THR A 366 13.88 19.97 3.15
C THR A 366 14.20 20.51 4.56
N PRO A 367 13.69 19.87 5.62
CA PRO A 367 13.89 20.32 7.00
C PRO A 367 15.37 20.46 7.36
N GLY A 368 15.70 21.46 8.19
CA GLY A 368 17.08 21.85 8.50
C GLY A 368 17.78 22.66 7.42
N SER A 369 17.09 22.96 6.31
CA SER A 369 17.54 23.89 5.29
C SER A 369 16.50 25.00 5.11
N ASN A 370 16.94 26.20 4.75
CA ASN A 370 16.05 27.36 4.62
C ASN A 370 15.37 27.36 3.24
N SER A 371 14.74 26.24 2.86
CA SER A 371 14.04 26.09 1.57
C SER A 371 12.81 26.99 1.53
N THR A 372 12.59 27.69 0.42
CA THR A 372 11.42 28.58 0.23
C THR A 372 10.26 27.90 -0.49
N ALA A 373 10.37 26.59 -0.76
CA ALA A 373 9.26 25.81 -1.28
C ALA A 373 8.09 25.82 -0.27
N ALA A 374 6.85 25.80 -0.80
CA ALA A 374 5.65 25.82 0.04
C ALA A 374 5.64 24.63 1.01
N HIS A 375 5.15 24.87 2.23
CA HIS A 375 4.93 23.81 3.20
C HIS A 375 3.76 22.92 2.74
N LEU A 376 3.90 21.60 2.93
CA LEU A 376 2.86 20.65 2.57
C LEU A 376 1.84 20.53 3.71
N ALA A 377 0.63 21.03 3.47
CA ALA A 377 -0.49 21.04 4.42
C ALA A 377 -0.90 19.65 4.90
N CYS A 378 -0.83 18.65 4.03
CA CYS A 378 -1.27 17.29 4.34
C CYS A 378 -0.24 16.40 5.07
N ARG A 379 0.90 16.96 5.51
CA ARG A 379 1.96 16.18 6.17
C ARG A 379 1.55 15.76 7.58
N GLN A 380 1.71 14.48 7.89
CA GLN A 380 1.45 13.93 9.23
C GLN A 380 2.67 14.04 10.14
N SER A 381 2.45 14.16 11.46
CA SER A 381 3.51 14.24 12.48
C SER A 381 3.26 13.28 13.64
N TYR A 382 4.31 12.51 13.99
CA TYR A 382 4.27 11.44 14.98
C TYR A 382 5.43 11.57 15.96
N ASN A 383 5.22 11.12 17.19
CA ASN A 383 6.26 10.98 18.20
C ASN A 383 6.23 9.55 18.77
N ILE A 384 7.41 8.94 18.88
CA ILE A 384 7.60 7.65 19.54
C ILE A 384 8.32 7.92 20.86
N LEU A 385 7.60 7.81 21.97
CA LEU A 385 8.12 8.06 23.31
C LEU A 385 8.39 6.75 24.04
N MET A 386 9.66 6.47 24.30
CA MET A 386 10.08 5.26 25.01
C MET A 386 10.46 5.57 26.46
N THR A 387 10.13 4.67 27.39
CA THR A 387 10.66 4.68 28.75
C THR A 387 10.85 3.29 29.37
N ASP A 388 11.82 3.15 30.27
CA ASP A 388 12.02 1.96 31.10
C ASP A 388 11.57 2.13 32.56
N GLY A 389 10.91 3.26 32.87
CA GLY A 389 10.54 3.65 34.22
C GLY A 389 9.31 4.54 34.29
N TYR A 390 8.96 4.92 35.53
CA TYR A 390 7.80 5.75 35.83
C TYR A 390 8.17 7.23 35.65
N TRP A 391 7.33 7.97 34.94
CA TRP A 391 7.59 9.39 34.75
C TRP A 391 7.61 10.12 36.09
N ASN A 392 8.55 11.05 36.25
CA ASN A 392 8.73 11.85 37.46
C ASN A 392 9.40 13.19 37.14
N GLY A 393 9.21 14.17 38.01
CA GLY A 393 9.88 15.47 37.90
C GLY A 393 9.10 16.47 37.04
N ALA A 394 9.82 17.26 36.24
CA ALA A 394 9.32 18.52 35.69
C ALA A 394 8.00 18.42 34.89
N GLU A 395 7.07 19.32 35.21
CA GLU A 395 5.82 19.58 34.50
C GLU A 395 6.09 20.02 33.05
N ALA A 396 5.09 19.90 32.17
CA ALA A 396 5.16 20.51 30.85
C ALA A 396 5.17 22.05 30.99
N PRO A 397 6.17 22.76 30.43
CA PRO A 397 6.33 24.20 30.63
C PRO A 397 5.31 25.07 29.88
N THR A 398 4.55 24.50 28.93
CA THR A 398 3.52 25.23 28.16
C THR A 398 2.09 24.94 28.66
N SER A 399 1.08 25.43 27.93
CA SER A 399 -0.31 25.06 28.13
C SER A 399 -0.62 23.58 27.87
N GLY A 400 0.35 22.78 27.41
CA GLY A 400 0.26 21.32 27.38
C GLY A 400 0.04 20.69 28.75
N ALA A 401 0.47 21.33 29.85
CA ALA A 401 0.18 20.89 31.23
C ALA A 401 -1.26 21.18 31.69
N ALA A 402 -2.04 21.94 30.91
CA ALA A 402 -3.43 22.21 31.25
C ALA A 402 -4.29 20.95 31.04
N ASN A 403 -5.44 20.92 31.71
CA ASN A 403 -6.41 19.83 31.65
C ASN A 403 -7.10 19.73 30.27
N ALA A 404 -6.37 19.31 29.25
CA ALA A 404 -6.74 19.38 27.85
C ALA A 404 -7.73 18.28 27.44
N ASP A 405 -7.77 17.17 28.17
CA ASP A 405 -8.65 16.04 27.88
C ASP A 405 -10.02 16.11 28.57
N ASN A 406 -10.17 16.90 29.63
CA ASN A 406 -11.46 17.15 30.27
C ASN A 406 -12.11 18.49 29.89
N VAL A 407 -11.57 19.22 28.89
CA VAL A 407 -12.17 20.45 28.35
C VAL A 407 -12.38 20.35 26.85
N SER A 408 -13.43 21.02 26.35
CA SER A 408 -13.65 21.10 24.90
C SER A 408 -12.48 21.81 24.20
N GLY A 409 -12.03 21.24 23.10
CA GLY A 409 -11.02 21.84 22.24
C GLY A 409 -11.55 23.05 21.46
N PRO A 410 -10.69 23.78 20.73
CA PRO A 410 -11.13 24.75 19.74
C PRO A 410 -11.93 24.08 18.61
N SER A 411 -12.78 24.86 17.95
CA SER A 411 -13.43 24.43 16.70
C SER A 411 -12.44 24.60 15.54
N ILE A 412 -12.23 23.52 14.79
CA ILE A 412 -11.31 23.45 13.66
C ILE A 412 -12.13 23.25 12.38
N ALA A 413 -11.92 24.11 11.39
CA ALA A 413 -12.57 24.03 10.08
C ALA A 413 -11.63 23.38 9.05
N GLY A 414 -12.18 22.58 8.16
CA GLY A 414 -11.48 21.88 7.09
C GLY A 414 -12.20 21.99 5.74
N PRO A 415 -11.67 21.35 4.70
CA PRO A 415 -12.30 21.32 3.37
C PRO A 415 -13.69 20.68 3.41
N ASP A 416 -14.50 20.95 2.39
CA ASP A 416 -15.85 20.38 2.20
C ASP A 416 -16.82 20.60 3.37
N ASN A 417 -16.77 21.76 4.02
CA ASN A 417 -17.54 22.09 5.22
C ASN A 417 -17.32 21.12 6.41
N LYS A 418 -16.19 20.40 6.43
CA LYS A 418 -15.80 19.61 7.60
C LYS A 418 -15.49 20.56 8.76
N SER A 419 -16.04 20.25 9.93
CA SER A 419 -15.68 20.93 11.17
C SER A 419 -15.53 19.89 12.27
N TYR A 420 -14.51 20.05 13.11
CA TYR A 420 -14.32 19.20 14.27
C TYR A 420 -14.13 20.04 15.52
N GLN A 421 -14.69 19.58 16.63
CA GLN A 421 -14.41 20.10 17.95
C GLN A 421 -14.33 18.92 18.92
N TYR A 422 -13.19 18.76 19.57
CA TYR A 422 -13.07 17.77 20.63
C TYR A 422 -14.05 18.10 21.76
N THR A 423 -14.80 17.09 22.19
CA THR A 423 -15.66 17.16 23.38
C THR A 423 -15.23 16.06 24.36
N PRO A 424 -15.08 16.37 25.66
CA PRO A 424 -14.65 15.39 26.65
C PRO A 424 -15.57 14.18 26.68
N ALA A 425 -14.99 12.99 26.52
CA ALA A 425 -15.68 11.72 26.53
C ALA A 425 -14.73 10.58 26.90
N ASN A 426 -15.27 9.43 27.31
CA ASN A 426 -14.48 8.22 27.48
C ASN A 426 -14.08 7.65 26.10
N PRO A 427 -12.91 7.00 25.97
CA PRO A 427 -11.89 6.78 27.02
C PRO A 427 -10.89 7.94 27.13
N TYR A 428 -11.15 9.12 26.56
CA TYR A 428 -10.15 10.19 26.48
C TYR A 428 -10.03 11.04 27.75
N GLN A 429 -11.12 11.28 28.45
CA GLN A 429 -11.11 12.12 29.65
C GLN A 429 -10.43 11.42 30.85
N GLY A 430 -9.49 12.10 31.52
CA GLY A 430 -8.86 11.63 32.75
C GLY A 430 -9.62 12.06 34.01
N LEU A 431 -10.34 11.13 34.64
CA LEU A 431 -11.10 11.39 35.88
C LEU A 431 -10.54 10.61 37.07
N ASN A 432 -10.45 11.26 38.23
CA ASN A 432 -10.20 10.61 39.51
C ASN A 432 -11.38 9.70 39.90
N ALA A 433 -11.15 8.77 40.84
CA ALA A 433 -12.18 7.84 41.33
C ALA A 433 -13.40 8.52 41.99
N ASP A 434 -13.29 9.80 42.35
CA ASP A 434 -14.38 10.64 42.88
C ASP A 434 -15.05 11.52 41.80
N ASN A 435 -14.75 11.27 40.52
CA ASN A 435 -15.15 12.04 39.34
C ASN A 435 -14.62 13.48 39.29
N SER A 436 -13.57 13.83 40.06
CA SER A 436 -12.84 15.09 39.83
C SER A 436 -11.89 14.97 38.65
N GLN A 437 -11.61 16.10 37.98
CA GLN A 437 -10.74 16.12 36.81
C GLN A 437 -9.26 16.01 37.21
N GLN A 438 -8.48 15.24 36.44
CA GLN A 438 -7.02 15.21 36.54
C GLN A 438 -6.42 16.37 35.71
N ASN A 439 -5.21 16.81 36.05
CA ASN A 439 -4.50 17.84 35.32
C ASN A 439 -2.99 17.61 35.38
N ASP A 440 -2.26 18.14 34.40
CA ASP A 440 -0.81 17.97 34.24
C ASP A 440 -0.42 16.49 34.12
N THR A 441 -1.18 15.71 33.35
CA THR A 441 -0.83 14.32 33.03
C THR A 441 -0.07 14.22 31.70
N LEU A 442 0.53 13.06 31.40
CA LEU A 442 1.08 12.84 30.07
C LEU A 442 -0.03 12.80 29.01
N ALA A 443 -1.21 12.29 29.39
CA ALA A 443 -2.40 12.26 28.56
C ALA A 443 -2.92 13.67 28.20
N ASP A 444 -2.82 14.64 29.10
CA ASP A 444 -3.14 16.04 28.85
C ASP A 444 -2.25 16.64 27.76
N VAL A 445 -0.93 16.47 27.88
CA VAL A 445 0.03 16.99 26.90
C VAL A 445 -0.23 16.37 25.53
N ALA A 446 -0.46 15.05 25.46
CA ALA A 446 -0.78 14.37 24.21
C ALA A 446 -2.08 14.88 23.59
N MET A 447 -3.13 15.07 24.39
CA MET A 447 -4.40 15.62 23.91
C MET A 447 -4.26 17.06 23.41
N TYR A 448 -3.45 17.88 24.09
CA TYR A 448 -3.25 19.29 23.74
C TYR A 448 -2.73 19.47 22.31
N TYR A 449 -1.74 18.68 21.91
CA TYR A 449 -1.15 18.72 20.56
C TYR A 449 -1.90 17.88 19.51
N TRP A 450 -2.88 17.08 19.94
CA TRP A 450 -3.79 16.39 19.02
C TRP A 450 -5.02 17.24 18.70
N ASN A 451 -5.70 17.82 19.69
CA ASN A 451 -6.97 18.53 19.50
C ASN A 451 -6.85 20.01 19.07
N ARG A 452 -5.66 20.44 18.63
CA ARG A 452 -5.38 21.79 18.13
C ARG A 452 -4.68 21.73 16.78
N ASP A 453 -5.01 22.69 15.93
CA ASP A 453 -4.29 22.97 14.70
C ASP A 453 -2.93 23.60 15.02
N LEU A 454 -1.86 22.83 14.80
CA LEU A 454 -0.48 23.25 15.04
C LEU A 454 0.02 24.26 13.99
N ARG A 455 -0.70 24.42 12.86
CA ARG A 455 -0.31 25.26 11.72
C ARG A 455 -1.53 25.96 11.11
N THR A 456 -2.16 26.84 11.89
CA THR A 456 -3.29 27.68 11.44
C THR A 456 -3.03 28.58 10.22
N ASP A 457 -1.78 28.67 9.75
CA ASP A 457 -1.36 29.34 8.52
C ASP A 457 -1.40 28.44 7.27
N LEU A 458 -1.71 27.15 7.40
CA LEU A 458 -1.90 26.17 6.33
C LEU A 458 -3.35 25.70 6.26
N ASP A 459 -3.74 25.18 5.09
CA ASP A 459 -5.02 24.50 4.95
C ASP A 459 -5.03 23.19 5.73
N ASN A 460 -6.18 22.80 6.27
CA ASN A 460 -6.34 21.56 7.04
C ASN A 460 -6.60 20.38 6.11
N LEU A 461 -5.53 19.89 5.46
CA LEU A 461 -5.55 18.82 4.46
C LEU A 461 -4.86 17.53 4.93
N VAL A 462 -4.61 17.35 6.24
CA VAL A 462 -4.00 16.11 6.74
C VAL A 462 -4.95 14.94 6.49
N PRO A 463 -4.48 13.81 5.92
CA PRO A 463 -5.34 12.65 5.69
C PRO A 463 -5.85 12.07 7.01
N SER A 464 -7.17 12.13 7.21
CA SER A 464 -7.88 11.48 8.31
C SER A 464 -8.17 10.01 7.97
N ASN A 465 -8.26 9.15 8.98
CA ASN A 465 -8.67 7.75 8.82
C ASN A 465 -9.48 7.31 10.06
N PRO A 466 -10.02 6.08 10.08
CA PRO A 466 -10.80 5.62 11.22
C PRO A 466 -10.10 5.59 12.58
N ALA A 467 -8.79 5.42 12.59
CA ALA A 467 -8.02 5.44 13.82
C ALA A 467 -7.76 6.88 14.28
N ASP A 468 -7.81 7.86 13.38
CA ASP A 468 -7.46 9.26 13.64
C ASP A 468 -8.27 10.21 12.75
N GLU A 469 -9.30 10.80 13.33
CA GLU A 469 -10.25 11.69 12.67
C GLU A 469 -9.68 13.08 12.32
N ALA A 470 -8.45 13.38 12.73
CA ALA A 470 -7.86 14.71 12.60
C ALA A 470 -7.41 15.02 11.17
N PHE A 471 -8.06 16.02 10.57
CA PHE A 471 -7.72 16.54 9.23
C PHE A 471 -6.83 17.79 9.27
N TRP A 472 -6.45 18.26 10.45
CA TRP A 472 -5.58 19.43 10.68
C TRP A 472 -4.14 19.01 11.01
N GLN A 473 -3.20 19.95 11.05
CA GLN A 473 -1.84 19.63 11.49
C GLN A 473 -1.82 19.32 12.99
N HIS A 474 -1.48 18.09 13.37
CA HIS A 474 -1.53 17.59 14.76
C HIS A 474 -0.38 16.60 15.04
N MET A 475 -0.22 16.22 16.32
CA MET A 475 0.77 15.22 16.75
C MET A 475 0.10 13.96 17.33
N VAL A 476 0.48 12.79 16.80
CA VAL A 476 0.09 11.46 17.31
C VAL A 476 1.23 10.84 18.11
N ASN A 477 0.95 10.24 19.28
CA ASN A 477 1.97 9.64 20.14
C ASN A 477 1.86 8.12 20.19
N PHE A 478 2.95 7.45 19.82
CA PHE A 478 3.18 6.05 20.11
C PHE A 478 4.05 5.95 21.36
N THR A 479 3.57 5.27 22.40
CA THR A 479 4.27 5.17 23.67
C THR A 479 4.74 3.75 23.93
N VAL A 480 5.97 3.62 24.46
CA VAL A 480 6.65 2.34 24.59
C VAL A 480 7.17 2.16 26.02
N GLY A 481 6.65 1.15 26.71
CA GLY A 481 7.20 0.68 27.98
C GLY A 481 8.26 -0.40 27.77
N LEU A 482 9.40 -0.30 28.47
CA LEU A 482 10.42 -1.33 28.49
C LEU A 482 10.41 -2.08 29.83
N GLY A 483 9.73 -3.23 29.87
CA GLY A 483 9.69 -4.08 31.06
C GLY A 483 8.83 -3.57 32.21
N VAL A 484 7.93 -2.64 31.94
CA VAL A 484 7.06 -1.97 32.92
C VAL A 484 5.61 -2.27 32.61
N THR A 485 4.77 -2.40 33.64
CA THR A 485 3.34 -2.69 33.48
C THR A 485 2.51 -1.78 34.36
N GLY A 486 1.38 -1.32 33.84
CA GLY A 486 0.40 -0.54 34.60
C GLY A 486 -0.51 -1.41 35.46
N THR A 487 -1.47 -0.76 36.14
CA THR A 487 -2.52 -1.45 36.89
C THR A 487 -3.63 -1.99 35.99
N LEU A 488 -3.76 -1.40 34.79
CA LEU A 488 -4.71 -1.83 33.76
C LEU A 488 -4.03 -2.74 32.74
N ASN A 489 -4.84 -3.56 32.06
CA ASN A 489 -4.39 -4.41 30.96
C ASN A 489 -4.84 -3.83 29.61
N PRO A 490 -3.91 -3.30 28.78
CA PRO A 490 -4.22 -2.70 27.48
C PRO A 490 -5.02 -3.59 26.53
N ASP A 491 -4.81 -4.91 26.57
CA ASP A 491 -5.47 -5.86 25.67
C ASP A 491 -6.95 -6.10 26.01
N THR A 492 -7.37 -5.77 27.23
CA THR A 492 -8.71 -6.15 27.74
C THR A 492 -9.49 -5.01 28.36
N ASP A 493 -8.81 -3.98 28.89
CA ASP A 493 -9.45 -2.95 29.69
C ASP A 493 -9.91 -1.73 28.88
N LEU A 494 -9.44 -1.54 27.64
CA LEU A 494 -9.86 -0.40 26.80
C LEU A 494 -11.38 -0.37 26.62
N THR A 495 -12.01 -1.52 26.40
CA THR A 495 -13.47 -1.62 26.25
C THR A 495 -14.20 -1.15 27.52
N ALA A 496 -13.66 -1.48 28.69
CA ALA A 496 -14.22 -1.09 29.98
C ALA A 496 -13.99 0.40 30.30
N LEU A 497 -12.88 0.97 29.85
CA LEU A 497 -12.63 2.41 29.92
C LEU A 497 -13.57 3.18 28.99
N THR A 498 -13.70 2.75 27.73
CA THR A 498 -14.58 3.38 26.73
C THR A 498 -16.04 3.39 27.18
N ASN A 499 -16.54 2.29 27.75
CA ASN A 499 -17.92 2.22 28.26
C ASN A 499 -18.10 2.83 29.66
N GLY A 500 -17.02 3.29 30.30
CA GLY A 500 -17.04 3.93 31.62
C GLY A 500 -17.23 2.99 32.81
N SER A 501 -17.11 1.68 32.64
CA SER A 501 -17.12 0.70 33.74
C SER A 501 -15.79 0.62 34.49
N LYS A 502 -14.72 1.11 33.88
CA LYS A 502 -13.42 1.42 34.51
C LYS A 502 -13.07 2.90 34.25
N THR A 503 -12.21 3.45 35.10
CA THR A 503 -11.63 4.79 34.96
C THR A 503 -10.11 4.69 34.95
N TRP A 504 -9.45 5.68 34.34
CA TRP A 504 -8.00 5.81 34.39
C TRP A 504 -7.53 6.03 35.84
N PRO A 505 -6.54 5.25 36.34
CA PRO A 505 -5.89 5.50 37.61
C PRO A 505 -5.22 6.88 37.62
N ALA A 506 -5.21 7.54 38.77
CA ALA A 506 -4.61 8.87 38.89
C ALA A 506 -3.08 8.77 38.98
N PRO A 507 -2.32 9.35 38.03
CA PRO A 507 -0.86 9.34 38.10
C PRO A 507 -0.35 10.38 39.12
N SER A 508 0.90 10.25 39.55
CA SER A 508 1.54 11.24 40.44
C SER A 508 3.06 11.20 40.34
N ASP A 509 3.74 12.23 40.87
CA ASP A 509 5.22 12.23 40.94
C ASP A 509 5.81 11.07 41.78
N SER A 510 5.00 10.44 42.63
CA SER A 510 5.34 9.24 43.40
C SER A 510 4.66 7.97 42.89
N GLY A 511 3.93 8.06 41.76
CA GLY A 511 3.19 6.97 41.15
C GLY A 511 4.13 5.97 40.51
N GLU A 512 3.79 4.69 40.62
CA GLU A 512 4.52 3.62 39.94
C GLU A 512 3.66 3.14 38.77
N MET A 513 2.86 2.09 38.98
CA MET A 513 2.06 1.47 37.92
C MET A 513 1.06 2.44 37.27
N GLU A 514 0.49 3.38 38.03
CA GLU A 514 -0.47 4.38 37.54
C GLU A 514 0.16 5.31 36.49
N ASN A 515 1.46 5.60 36.58
CA ASN A 515 2.16 6.44 35.60
C ASN A 515 2.38 5.69 34.27
N ILE A 516 2.37 4.35 34.27
CA ILE A 516 2.36 3.55 33.05
C ILE A 516 0.96 3.49 32.43
N ASP A 517 -0.09 3.50 33.25
CA ASP A 517 -1.46 3.64 32.75
C ASP A 517 -1.64 5.02 32.07
N ASP A 518 -1.06 6.09 32.60
CA ASP A 518 -1.03 7.42 31.97
C ASP A 518 -0.17 7.46 30.69
N LEU A 519 0.91 6.67 30.62
CA LEU A 519 1.68 6.47 29.38
C LEU A 519 0.83 5.84 28.28
N TRP A 520 -0.02 4.87 28.62
CA TRP A 520 -0.99 4.29 27.70
C TRP A 520 -2.10 5.28 27.35
N HIS A 521 -2.62 6.01 28.33
CA HIS A 521 -3.65 7.03 28.14
C HIS A 521 -3.19 8.14 27.19
N ALA A 522 -1.93 8.56 27.23
CA ALA A 522 -1.33 9.50 26.27
C ALA A 522 -1.36 9.00 24.82
N ALA A 523 -1.10 7.72 24.58
CA ALA A 523 -1.27 7.13 23.25
C ALA A 523 -2.74 7.18 22.82
N VAL A 524 -3.67 6.78 23.69
CA VAL A 524 -5.12 6.83 23.39
C VAL A 524 -5.60 8.25 23.09
N ASN A 525 -5.19 9.24 23.88
CA ASN A 525 -5.60 10.64 23.75
C ASN A 525 -5.17 11.27 22.42
N SER A 526 -4.06 10.82 21.86
CA SER A 526 -3.55 11.30 20.57
C SER A 526 -3.75 10.31 19.43
N ARG A 527 -4.57 9.26 19.62
CA ARG A 527 -4.89 8.25 18.59
C ARG A 527 -3.70 7.41 18.11
N GLY A 528 -2.70 7.23 18.96
CA GLY A 528 -1.54 6.38 18.71
C GLY A 528 -1.63 5.01 19.38
N GLY A 529 -0.53 4.28 19.35
CA GLY A 529 -0.40 2.93 19.91
C GLY A 529 0.40 2.89 21.21
N PHE A 530 0.11 1.89 22.05
CA PHE A 530 0.90 1.57 23.22
C PHE A 530 1.28 0.10 23.20
N PHE A 531 2.52 -0.19 23.57
CA PHE A 531 2.92 -1.53 23.95
C PHE A 531 3.97 -1.46 25.05
N SER A 532 4.03 -2.53 25.84
CA SER A 532 5.14 -2.76 26.75
C SER A 532 5.76 -4.11 26.46
N ALA A 533 7.07 -4.12 26.22
CA ALA A 533 7.81 -5.33 25.89
C ALA A 533 8.91 -5.56 26.92
N SER A 534 9.13 -6.82 27.29
CA SER A 534 10.15 -7.20 28.28
C SER A 534 11.33 -7.97 27.70
N ASP A 535 11.26 -8.30 26.40
CA ASP A 535 12.33 -8.93 25.64
C ASP A 535 12.60 -8.18 24.32
N PRO A 536 13.82 -8.27 23.77
CA PRO A 536 14.24 -7.48 22.61
C PRO A 536 13.50 -7.81 21.32
N GLU A 537 13.07 -9.06 21.15
CA GLU A 537 12.44 -9.48 19.89
C GLU A 537 11.01 -8.99 19.85
N GLU A 538 10.27 -9.14 20.94
CA GLU A 538 8.95 -8.54 21.13
C GLU A 538 9.02 -7.01 20.96
N PHE A 539 9.98 -6.36 21.62
CA PHE A 539 10.15 -4.91 21.52
C PHE A 539 10.39 -4.46 20.07
N ALA A 540 11.31 -5.12 19.35
CA ALA A 540 11.62 -4.78 17.98
C ALA A 540 10.40 -4.98 17.06
N ASN A 541 9.71 -6.11 17.19
CA ASN A 541 8.57 -6.44 16.35
C ASN A 541 7.40 -5.47 16.58
N GLN A 542 7.10 -5.11 17.83
CA GLN A 542 6.03 -4.17 18.17
C GLN A 542 6.37 -2.73 17.74
N LEU A 543 7.64 -2.33 17.86
CA LEU A 543 8.10 -1.04 17.36
C LEU A 543 8.07 -0.97 15.83
N SER A 544 8.48 -2.04 15.13
CA SER A 544 8.32 -2.17 13.67
C SER A 544 6.85 -2.07 13.27
N SER A 545 5.96 -2.80 13.95
CA SER A 545 4.51 -2.72 13.73
C SER A 545 3.96 -1.31 13.94
N SER A 546 4.46 -0.59 14.96
CA SER A 546 4.07 0.80 15.20
C SER A 546 4.54 1.74 14.07
N LEU A 547 5.77 1.57 13.59
CA LEU A 547 6.30 2.31 12.43
C LEU A 547 5.55 1.95 11.14
N GLU A 548 5.18 0.68 10.95
CA GLU A 548 4.35 0.21 9.85
C GLU A 548 2.93 0.81 9.93
N GLN A 549 2.34 0.95 11.11
CA GLN A 549 1.07 1.67 11.28
C GLN A 549 1.20 3.16 10.94
N ILE A 550 2.28 3.81 11.36
CA ILE A 550 2.58 5.21 11.00
C ILE A 550 2.71 5.35 9.47
N ILE A 551 3.34 4.37 8.82
CA ILE A 551 3.55 4.34 7.37
C ILE A 551 2.26 4.01 6.62
N GLY A 552 1.51 3.01 7.07
CA GLY A 552 0.31 2.46 6.43
C GLY A 552 -0.95 3.31 6.60
N ARG A 553 -0.87 4.39 7.40
CA ARG A 553 -1.90 5.45 7.44
C ARG A 553 -1.95 6.30 6.16
N THR A 554 -1.04 6.08 5.19
CA THR A 554 -1.06 6.71 3.86
C THR A 554 -1.13 5.64 2.76
N GLY A 555 -2.31 5.04 2.56
CA GLY A 555 -2.56 4.16 1.42
C GLY A 555 -3.00 4.94 0.18
N SER A 556 -2.71 4.45 -1.02
CA SER A 556 -3.27 4.95 -2.28
C SER A 556 -3.96 3.79 -3.00
N ALA A 557 -5.23 3.93 -3.39
CA ALA A 557 -5.94 2.84 -4.08
C ALA A 557 -5.75 2.87 -5.60
N ALA A 558 -6.07 1.75 -6.26
CA ALA A 558 -5.93 1.63 -7.71
C ALA A 558 -7.15 1.10 -8.49
N ALA A 559 -8.02 0.25 -7.94
CA ALA A 559 -9.19 -0.26 -8.69
C ALA A 559 -10.34 -0.87 -7.83
N ILE A 560 -11.57 -0.92 -8.39
CA ILE A 560 -12.73 -1.72 -7.88
C ILE A 560 -13.26 -2.61 -9.00
N ALA A 561 -13.69 -3.81 -8.64
CA ALA A 561 -14.52 -4.69 -9.44
C ALA A 561 -15.73 -5.22 -8.64
N THR A 562 -16.71 -5.81 -9.30
CA THR A 562 -17.86 -6.46 -8.65
C THR A 562 -18.12 -7.83 -9.25
N ASN A 563 -18.55 -8.79 -8.42
CA ASN A 563 -18.87 -10.15 -8.85
C ASN A 563 -20.15 -10.26 -9.70
N SER A 564 -21.02 -9.25 -9.66
CA SER A 564 -22.34 -9.30 -10.28
C SER A 564 -22.78 -7.93 -10.82
N THR A 565 -23.58 -7.94 -11.89
CA THR A 565 -24.30 -6.76 -12.42
C THR A 565 -25.75 -6.66 -11.90
N ARG A 566 -26.15 -7.57 -11.00
CA ARG A 566 -27.51 -7.69 -10.41
C ARG A 566 -27.42 -8.07 -8.93
N LEU A 567 -28.29 -7.50 -8.09
CA LEU A 567 -28.28 -7.75 -6.65
C LEU A 567 -28.90 -9.13 -6.32
N ASN A 568 -28.10 -10.02 -5.72
CA ASN A 568 -28.48 -11.31 -5.14
C ASN A 568 -27.89 -11.46 -3.71
N ALA A 569 -28.36 -12.44 -2.92
CA ALA A 569 -27.87 -12.78 -1.56
C ALA A 569 -26.33 -12.97 -1.44
N ASP A 570 -25.67 -13.32 -2.54
CA ASP A 570 -24.23 -13.62 -2.63
C ASP A 570 -23.44 -12.54 -3.38
N THR A 571 -23.90 -11.29 -3.40
CA THR A 571 -23.23 -10.21 -4.13
C THR A 571 -22.02 -9.68 -3.36
N TYR A 572 -20.88 -9.59 -4.03
CA TYR A 572 -19.61 -9.07 -3.53
C TYR A 572 -19.10 -7.91 -4.40
N VAL A 573 -18.58 -6.88 -3.73
CA VAL A 573 -17.71 -5.87 -4.33
C VAL A 573 -16.28 -6.23 -3.97
N TYR A 574 -15.39 -6.29 -4.96
CA TYR A 574 -13.96 -6.53 -4.77
C TYR A 574 -13.19 -5.23 -4.97
N GLN A 575 -12.31 -4.88 -4.06
CA GLN A 575 -11.47 -3.69 -4.18
C GLN A 575 -10.01 -4.09 -4.17
N ALA A 576 -9.24 -3.54 -5.13
CA ALA A 576 -7.81 -3.64 -5.16
C ALA A 576 -7.18 -2.32 -4.68
N ARG A 577 -6.23 -2.42 -3.74
CA ARG A 577 -5.48 -1.29 -3.18
C ARG A 577 -4.00 -1.62 -3.15
N PHE A 578 -3.17 -0.59 -2.95
CA PHE A 578 -1.76 -0.78 -2.71
C PHE A 578 -1.19 0.29 -1.78
N ASP A 579 0.04 0.08 -1.35
CA ASP A 579 0.82 1.08 -0.64
C ASP A 579 2.06 1.41 -1.49
N SER A 580 2.16 2.67 -1.92
CA SER A 580 3.26 3.11 -2.80
C SER A 580 4.63 3.18 -2.10
N LYS A 581 4.66 3.05 -0.76
CA LYS A 581 5.92 3.13 0.00
C LYS A 581 6.70 1.82 -0.02
N ASP A 582 6.02 0.70 0.13
CA ASP A 582 6.64 -0.64 0.18
C ASP A 582 6.17 -1.58 -0.95
N TRP A 583 5.24 -1.10 -1.78
CA TRP A 583 4.66 -1.78 -2.94
C TRP A 583 3.95 -3.08 -2.55
N ARG A 584 3.29 -3.10 -1.39
CA ARG A 584 2.34 -4.16 -1.02
C ARG A 584 0.97 -3.89 -1.62
N GLY A 585 0.23 -4.95 -1.92
CA GLY A 585 -1.15 -4.86 -2.38
C GLY A 585 -2.15 -5.47 -1.43
N GLU A 586 -3.40 -5.06 -1.58
CA GLU A 586 -4.54 -5.60 -0.86
C GLU A 586 -5.64 -5.92 -1.86
N LEU A 587 -6.22 -7.12 -1.76
CA LEU A 587 -7.48 -7.46 -2.41
C LEU A 587 -8.53 -7.71 -1.32
N LEU A 588 -9.56 -6.86 -1.31
CA LEU A 588 -10.62 -6.83 -0.31
C LEU A 588 -11.92 -7.35 -0.92
N GLY A 589 -12.64 -8.19 -0.19
CA GLY A 589 -13.99 -8.63 -0.55
C GLY A 589 -15.05 -8.09 0.40
N PHE A 590 -16.01 -7.35 -0.12
CA PHE A 590 -17.13 -6.78 0.63
C PHE A 590 -18.45 -7.43 0.22
N LYS A 591 -19.24 -7.96 1.15
CA LYS A 591 -20.61 -8.37 0.85
C LYS A 591 -21.53 -7.16 0.65
N VAL A 592 -22.54 -7.30 -0.20
CA VAL A 592 -23.59 -6.30 -0.40
C VAL A 592 -24.92 -6.84 0.11
N ASP A 593 -25.65 -6.02 0.85
CA ASP A 593 -26.97 -6.35 1.37
C ASP A 593 -28.00 -6.44 0.24
N GLU A 594 -28.69 -7.58 0.18
CA GLU A 594 -29.60 -7.90 -0.92
C GLU A 594 -30.90 -7.07 -0.96
N THR A 595 -31.22 -6.35 0.12
CA THR A 595 -32.46 -5.57 0.24
C THR A 595 -32.19 -4.09 0.00
N THR A 596 -31.12 -3.58 0.58
CA THR A 596 -30.76 -2.16 0.60
C THR A 596 -29.73 -1.80 -0.45
N GLY A 597 -28.99 -2.77 -0.99
CA GLY A 597 -27.87 -2.53 -1.90
C GLY A 597 -26.68 -1.85 -1.24
N ALA A 598 -26.64 -1.74 0.09
CA ALA A 598 -25.51 -1.17 0.83
C ALA A 598 -24.40 -2.20 1.03
N ILE A 599 -23.15 -1.74 1.10
CA ILE A 599 -22.04 -2.60 1.53
C ILE A 599 -22.26 -3.02 2.99
N ILE A 600 -22.15 -4.31 3.27
CA ILE A 600 -22.19 -4.85 4.62
C ILE A 600 -20.81 -4.67 5.23
N ASP A 601 -20.76 -3.77 6.21
CA ASP A 601 -19.60 -3.61 7.07
C ASP A 601 -19.46 -4.83 7.99
N ALA A 602 -18.34 -5.56 7.87
CA ALA A 602 -18.09 -6.73 8.69
C ALA A 602 -17.89 -6.39 10.18
N LYS A 603 -17.56 -5.13 10.51
CA LYS A 603 -17.34 -4.66 11.90
C LYS A 603 -17.83 -3.20 12.07
N PRO A 604 -19.13 -2.96 12.25
CA PRO A 604 -19.73 -1.62 12.29
C PRO A 604 -19.35 -0.74 13.50
N ALA A 605 -18.39 -1.15 14.33
CA ALA A 605 -17.92 -0.41 15.50
C ALA A 605 -16.68 0.46 15.20
N THR A 606 -16.08 0.32 14.03
CA THR A 606 -14.97 1.14 13.53
C THR A 606 -15.50 2.22 12.60
N ALA A 607 -14.81 3.36 12.48
CA ALA A 607 -15.04 4.23 11.33
C ALA A 607 -14.51 3.52 10.07
N GLY A 608 -15.12 3.70 8.89
CA GLY A 608 -14.68 3.02 7.66
C GLY A 608 -15.25 1.61 7.46
N LEU A 609 -15.27 1.14 6.21
CA LEU A 609 -15.87 -0.15 5.83
C LEU A 609 -14.87 -1.29 6.07
N ASP A 610 -15.18 -2.23 6.97
CA ASP A 610 -14.37 -3.44 7.15
C ASP A 610 -14.77 -4.53 6.12
N PRO A 611 -13.79 -5.13 5.41
CA PRO A 611 -14.07 -6.15 4.42
C PRO A 611 -14.45 -7.49 5.07
N THR A 612 -15.19 -8.31 4.33
CA THR A 612 -15.52 -9.70 4.71
C THR A 612 -14.27 -10.57 4.75
N TRP A 613 -13.32 -10.34 3.82
CA TRP A 613 -12.01 -10.98 3.80
C TRP A 613 -10.97 -10.07 3.10
N GLU A 614 -9.69 -10.33 3.37
CA GLU A 614 -8.55 -9.65 2.76
C GLU A 614 -7.47 -10.67 2.37
N ALA A 615 -7.12 -10.73 1.09
CA ALA A 615 -6.23 -11.75 0.54
C ALA A 615 -4.79 -11.66 1.09
N ALA A 616 -4.25 -10.44 1.23
CA ALA A 616 -2.88 -10.20 1.72
C ALA A 616 -2.68 -10.77 3.13
N LYS A 617 -3.59 -10.44 4.07
CA LYS A 617 -3.59 -11.00 5.44
C LYS A 617 -3.63 -12.53 5.45
N LEU A 618 -4.40 -13.14 4.56
CA LEU A 618 -4.48 -14.60 4.47
C LEU A 618 -3.15 -15.20 3.96
N LEU A 619 -2.52 -14.59 2.97
CA LEU A 619 -1.21 -15.02 2.45
C LEU A 619 -0.07 -14.82 3.46
N ASP A 620 -0.11 -13.78 4.27
CA ASP A 620 0.93 -13.45 5.25
C ASP A 620 0.87 -14.32 6.53
N THR A 621 -0.27 -14.97 6.78
CA THR A 621 -0.44 -15.80 7.98
C THR A 621 0.30 -17.14 7.83
N LYS A 622 1.33 -17.38 8.65
CA LYS A 622 2.22 -18.58 8.64
C LYS A 622 1.50 -19.95 8.64
N ASN A 623 0.24 -20.02 9.06
CA ASN A 623 -0.54 -21.25 9.13
C ASN A 623 -1.45 -21.50 7.90
N ALA A 624 -1.70 -20.50 7.05
CA ALA A 624 -2.67 -20.61 5.97
C ALA A 624 -2.05 -21.17 4.67
N LEU A 625 -0.88 -20.67 4.26
CA LEU A 625 -0.17 -21.10 3.03
C LEU A 625 1.36 -20.91 3.16
N SER A 626 2.08 -21.91 3.66
CA SER A 626 3.56 -21.92 3.56
C SER A 626 4.00 -21.80 2.09
N HIS A 627 5.14 -21.16 1.82
CA HIS A 627 5.73 -21.06 0.46
C HIS A 627 5.88 -22.43 -0.25
N SER A 628 5.94 -23.53 0.53
CA SER A 628 5.98 -24.91 0.02
C SER A 628 4.64 -25.45 -0.48
N ASN A 629 3.52 -24.85 -0.06
CA ASN A 629 2.17 -25.36 -0.30
C ASN A 629 1.39 -24.54 -1.34
N ARG A 630 1.94 -23.44 -1.84
CA ARG A 630 1.33 -22.62 -2.89
C ARG A 630 1.40 -23.32 -4.25
N ASN A 631 0.30 -23.33 -4.99
CA ASN A 631 0.25 -23.83 -6.36
C ASN A 631 0.56 -22.68 -7.32
N ILE A 632 1.79 -22.63 -7.82
CA ILE A 632 2.26 -21.55 -8.70
C ILE A 632 2.80 -22.19 -9.97
N PHE A 633 2.26 -21.78 -11.11
CA PHE A 633 2.58 -22.31 -12.42
C PHE A 633 3.18 -21.22 -13.31
N THR A 634 3.92 -21.61 -14.34
CA THR A 634 4.41 -20.71 -15.39
C THR A 634 4.33 -21.43 -16.74
N HIS A 635 4.55 -20.70 -17.83
CA HIS A 635 4.67 -21.26 -19.17
C HIS A 635 6.14 -21.51 -19.55
N GLU A 636 6.35 -22.50 -20.42
CA GLU A 636 7.57 -22.69 -21.19
C GLU A 636 7.22 -22.98 -22.67
N ALA A 637 7.70 -22.14 -23.59
CA ALA A 637 7.42 -22.27 -25.02
C ALA A 637 7.96 -23.55 -25.68
N ALA A 638 9.08 -24.09 -25.18
CA ALA A 638 9.66 -25.32 -25.67
C ALA A 638 9.52 -26.39 -24.59
N ASP A 639 8.52 -27.27 -24.71
CA ASP A 639 8.29 -28.47 -23.88
C ASP A 639 9.61 -29.26 -23.67
N SER A 640 10.37 -28.84 -22.65
CA SER A 640 11.77 -29.22 -22.50
C SER A 640 11.94 -30.50 -21.70
N ASP A 641 10.90 -30.87 -20.94
CA ASP A 641 10.79 -32.15 -20.25
C ASP A 641 10.07 -33.24 -21.07
N GLY A 642 9.42 -32.86 -22.18
CA GLY A 642 8.87 -33.75 -23.20
C GLY A 642 7.58 -34.43 -22.76
N ASP A 643 6.83 -33.82 -21.84
CA ASP A 643 5.61 -34.37 -21.30
C ASP A 643 4.34 -34.01 -22.10
N GLY A 644 4.49 -33.15 -23.11
CA GLY A 644 3.42 -32.68 -23.98
C GLY A 644 2.60 -31.54 -23.40
N GLU A 645 3.03 -30.94 -22.29
CA GLU A 645 2.41 -29.79 -21.63
C GLU A 645 3.33 -28.57 -21.77
N VAL A 646 2.74 -27.38 -21.99
CA VAL A 646 3.49 -26.11 -22.01
C VAL A 646 3.54 -25.43 -20.64
N GLY A 647 2.75 -25.94 -19.68
CA GLY A 647 2.75 -25.47 -18.30
C GLY A 647 3.81 -26.17 -17.47
N VAL A 648 4.46 -25.44 -16.56
CA VAL A 648 5.44 -26.00 -15.63
C VAL A 648 5.22 -25.48 -14.21
N ASP A 649 5.51 -26.33 -13.22
CA ASP A 649 5.47 -25.93 -11.81
C ASP A 649 6.59 -24.94 -11.51
N PHE A 650 6.25 -23.78 -10.92
CA PHE A 650 7.21 -22.79 -10.46
C PHE A 650 7.84 -23.23 -9.13
N LEU A 651 8.63 -24.30 -9.16
CA LEU A 651 9.22 -24.96 -7.99
C LEU A 651 10.69 -25.32 -8.25
N TRP A 652 11.54 -25.27 -7.23
CA TRP A 652 12.93 -25.75 -7.34
C TRP A 652 13.41 -26.32 -6.01
N ASP A 653 13.31 -27.64 -5.89
CA ASP A 653 13.67 -28.38 -4.67
C ASP A 653 14.30 -29.74 -4.99
N ALA A 654 14.25 -30.68 -4.04
CA ALA A 654 14.82 -32.01 -4.21
C ALA A 654 13.95 -32.94 -5.08
N THR A 655 12.67 -32.61 -5.22
CA THR A 655 11.67 -33.40 -5.94
C THR A 655 11.34 -32.81 -7.31
N HIS A 656 11.58 -31.51 -7.53
CA HIS A 656 11.31 -30.82 -8.79
C HIS A 656 12.50 -29.95 -9.24
N THR A 657 12.87 -30.07 -10.52
CA THR A 657 13.88 -29.23 -11.16
C THR A 657 13.24 -28.47 -12.31
N PRO A 658 13.20 -27.13 -12.28
CA PRO A 658 12.56 -26.36 -13.32
C PRO A 658 13.40 -26.33 -14.61
N PRO A 659 12.80 -25.91 -15.74
CA PRO A 659 13.50 -25.78 -17.01
C PRO A 659 14.71 -24.85 -17.01
N ASP A 660 15.61 -25.00 -17.98
CA ASP A 660 16.87 -24.24 -18.07
C ASP A 660 16.67 -22.74 -18.31
N SER A 661 15.65 -22.38 -19.11
CA SER A 661 15.19 -21.02 -19.35
C SER A 661 14.84 -20.31 -18.03
N MET A 662 13.93 -20.91 -17.26
CA MET A 662 13.50 -20.43 -15.95
C MET A 662 14.65 -20.37 -14.94
N LYS A 663 15.50 -21.41 -14.87
CA LYS A 663 16.69 -21.40 -13.98
C LYS A 663 17.61 -20.23 -14.32
N THR A 664 17.80 -19.94 -15.61
CA THR A 664 18.67 -18.86 -16.06
C THR A 664 18.09 -17.49 -15.67
N ALA A 665 16.80 -17.27 -15.93
CA ALA A 665 16.10 -16.04 -15.57
C ALA A 665 16.13 -15.77 -14.06
N ILE A 666 15.73 -16.75 -13.24
CA ILE A 666 15.69 -16.59 -11.77
C ILE A 666 17.09 -16.47 -11.19
N LYS A 667 18.09 -17.20 -11.70
CA LYS A 667 19.47 -17.11 -11.23
C LYS A 667 20.07 -15.73 -11.50
N HIS A 668 19.72 -15.09 -12.62
CA HIS A 668 20.23 -13.77 -13.03
C HIS A 668 21.77 -13.66 -12.82
N GLY A 669 22.53 -14.60 -13.39
CA GLY A 669 23.99 -14.60 -13.28
C GLY A 669 24.59 -15.01 -11.92
N ASP A 670 23.80 -15.21 -10.86
CA ASP A 670 24.27 -15.62 -9.53
C ASP A 670 24.66 -17.11 -9.44
N THR A 671 24.71 -17.70 -8.26
CA THR A 671 24.87 -19.16 -8.10
C THR A 671 23.51 -19.88 -8.11
N ALA A 672 23.51 -21.18 -8.40
CA ALA A 672 22.28 -21.99 -8.30
C ALA A 672 21.67 -21.99 -6.89
N LEU A 673 22.49 -21.79 -5.85
CA LEU A 673 22.00 -21.64 -4.48
C LEU A 673 21.16 -20.36 -4.34
N ILE A 674 21.65 -19.22 -4.83
CA ILE A 674 20.91 -17.96 -4.81
C ILE A 674 19.63 -18.07 -5.66
N GLY A 675 19.70 -18.69 -6.84
CA GLY A 675 18.51 -18.95 -7.66
C GLY A 675 17.42 -19.74 -6.93
N LYS A 676 17.78 -20.82 -6.21
CA LYS A 676 16.84 -21.57 -5.36
C LYS A 676 16.25 -20.73 -4.22
N ARG A 677 17.08 -19.92 -3.56
CA ARG A 677 16.63 -19.02 -2.48
C ARG A 677 15.64 -17.98 -3.03
N ARG A 678 15.94 -17.39 -4.19
CA ARG A 678 15.12 -16.36 -4.83
C ARG A 678 13.78 -16.88 -5.30
N LEU A 679 13.75 -18.07 -5.91
CA LEU A 679 12.50 -18.74 -6.25
C LEU A 679 11.61 -18.92 -5.02
N ARG A 680 12.18 -19.39 -3.90
CA ARG A 680 11.42 -19.53 -2.64
C ARG A 680 10.94 -18.18 -2.10
N PHE A 681 11.76 -17.14 -2.22
CA PHE A 681 11.38 -15.77 -1.84
C PHE A 681 10.15 -15.29 -2.62
N ILE A 682 10.15 -15.45 -3.96
CA ILE A 682 9.00 -15.12 -4.83
C ILE A 682 7.76 -15.91 -4.41
N ARG A 683 7.92 -17.19 -4.06
CA ARG A 683 6.82 -18.02 -3.52
C ARG A 683 6.35 -17.61 -2.11
N GLY A 684 7.00 -16.65 -1.43
CA GLY A 684 6.61 -16.13 -0.12
C GLY A 684 7.52 -16.52 1.05
N GLN A 685 8.72 -17.04 0.82
CA GLN A 685 9.68 -17.34 1.90
C GLN A 685 10.39 -16.09 2.40
N THR A 686 10.31 -15.81 3.70
CA THR A 686 10.92 -14.61 4.32
C THR A 686 12.29 -14.85 4.96
N LYS A 687 12.79 -16.09 5.02
CA LYS A 687 14.04 -16.44 5.72
C LYS A 687 15.26 -15.65 5.21
N PHE A 688 15.41 -15.49 3.89
CA PHE A 688 16.59 -14.88 3.28
C PHE A 688 16.47 -13.37 3.05
N GLU A 689 15.44 -12.76 3.62
CA GLU A 689 15.30 -11.32 3.65
C GLU A 689 16.32 -10.71 4.61
N ILE A 690 16.83 -9.52 4.27
CA ILE A 690 17.78 -8.78 5.10
C ILE A 690 17.21 -8.61 6.51
N GLY A 691 18.06 -8.85 7.51
CA GLY A 691 17.68 -8.78 8.93
C GLY A 691 17.00 -10.03 9.47
N ASN A 692 16.52 -10.97 8.64
CA ASN A 692 15.87 -12.20 9.08
C ASN A 692 16.84 -13.38 9.33
N ASP A 693 18.03 -13.35 8.74
CA ASP A 693 19.08 -14.37 8.85
C ASP A 693 20.45 -13.71 8.58
N PRO A 694 21.57 -14.16 9.19
CA PRO A 694 22.91 -13.66 8.86
C PRO A 694 23.30 -13.82 7.39
N ASP A 695 22.75 -14.81 6.68
CA ASP A 695 22.90 -15.01 5.23
C ASP A 695 21.83 -14.25 4.41
N GLY A 696 20.98 -13.45 5.05
CA GLY A 696 19.89 -12.72 4.43
C GLY A 696 20.39 -11.55 3.59
N THR A 697 20.14 -11.63 2.28
CA THR A 697 20.57 -10.62 1.29
C THR A 697 19.44 -10.11 0.41
N PHE A 698 18.22 -10.62 0.54
CA PHE A 698 17.08 -10.19 -0.27
C PHE A 698 16.32 -9.05 0.38
N ARG A 699 15.58 -8.29 -0.45
CA ARG A 699 14.65 -7.25 0.01
C ARG A 699 13.76 -7.78 1.14
N LYS A 700 13.60 -6.97 2.19
CA LYS A 700 12.59 -7.22 3.22
C LYS A 700 11.22 -6.77 2.75
N ARG A 701 10.19 -7.58 3.00
CA ARG A 701 8.80 -7.29 2.60
C ARG A 701 7.87 -7.23 3.79
N THR A 702 6.89 -6.34 3.72
CA THR A 702 5.78 -6.23 4.68
C THR A 702 4.68 -7.24 4.39
N SER A 703 4.43 -7.55 3.11
CA SER A 703 3.47 -8.56 2.65
C SER A 703 4.04 -9.39 1.50
N VAL A 704 3.53 -10.61 1.35
CA VAL A 704 3.83 -11.49 0.21
C VAL A 704 3.14 -10.99 -1.06
N LEU A 705 1.92 -10.44 -0.94
CA LEU A 705 1.13 -9.95 -2.07
C LEU A 705 1.67 -8.59 -2.54
N GLY A 706 2.11 -8.52 -3.79
CA GLY A 706 2.55 -7.28 -4.42
C GLY A 706 1.41 -6.30 -4.67
N ASP A 707 1.73 -5.07 -5.08
CA ASP A 707 0.75 -4.04 -5.42
C ASP A 707 -0.14 -4.43 -6.62
N ILE A 708 -1.39 -3.95 -6.60
CA ILE A 708 -2.37 -4.12 -7.67
C ILE A 708 -2.76 -2.73 -8.14
N VAL A 709 -2.34 -2.34 -9.34
CA VAL A 709 -2.49 -0.96 -9.85
C VAL A 709 -3.52 -0.88 -10.98
N ASN A 710 -3.19 -1.43 -12.14
CA ASN A 710 -4.04 -1.30 -13.32
C ASN A 710 -4.93 -2.51 -13.56
N SER A 711 -4.61 -3.66 -12.94
CA SER A 711 -5.40 -4.88 -13.06
C SER A 711 -6.71 -4.78 -12.29
N ASP A 712 -7.83 -4.70 -13.02
CA ASP A 712 -9.15 -4.76 -12.40
C ASP A 712 -9.49 -6.23 -12.05
N PRO A 713 -9.94 -6.54 -10.82
CA PRO A 713 -10.29 -7.92 -10.47
C PRO A 713 -11.39 -8.49 -11.38
N PHE A 714 -11.21 -9.69 -11.91
CA PHE A 714 -12.12 -10.33 -12.86
C PHE A 714 -12.76 -11.58 -12.27
N PHE A 715 -14.10 -11.60 -12.20
CA PHE A 715 -14.84 -12.70 -11.59
C PHE A 715 -15.30 -13.76 -12.62
N VAL A 716 -15.02 -15.03 -12.33
CA VAL A 716 -15.59 -16.20 -13.02
C VAL A 716 -16.37 -17.05 -12.02
N GLY A 717 -17.63 -17.31 -12.34
CA GLY A 717 -18.59 -18.00 -11.49
C GLY A 717 -19.45 -18.94 -12.33
N LYS A 718 -20.77 -18.80 -12.37
CA LYS A 718 -21.69 -19.70 -13.13
C LYS A 718 -22.42 -18.96 -14.25
N GLN A 719 -21.73 -18.06 -14.95
CA GLN A 719 -22.32 -17.16 -15.96
C GLN A 719 -22.86 -17.92 -17.19
N ASP A 720 -24.12 -17.67 -17.55
CA ASP A 720 -24.69 -18.10 -18.82
C ASP A 720 -24.28 -17.14 -19.94
N TYR A 721 -23.56 -17.63 -20.94
CA TYR A 721 -23.21 -16.81 -22.12
C TYR A 721 -24.20 -16.96 -23.28
N GLY A 722 -25.28 -17.73 -23.11
CA GLY A 722 -26.33 -17.88 -24.11
C GLY A 722 -25.92 -18.69 -25.34
N PHE A 723 -24.82 -19.45 -25.27
CA PHE A 723 -24.29 -20.20 -26.41
C PHE A 723 -25.15 -21.37 -26.88
N ASN A 724 -26.29 -21.62 -26.22
CA ASN A 724 -27.28 -22.61 -26.69
C ASN A 724 -27.90 -22.27 -28.06
N VAL A 725 -27.74 -21.03 -28.54
CA VAL A 725 -28.21 -20.59 -29.86
C VAL A 725 -27.20 -20.87 -30.99
N LEU A 726 -25.95 -21.23 -30.65
CA LEU A 726 -24.92 -21.55 -31.64
C LEU A 726 -25.33 -22.78 -32.48
N PRO A 727 -24.87 -22.87 -33.73
CA PRO A 727 -25.28 -23.94 -34.63
C PRO A 727 -24.74 -25.33 -34.20
N GLY A 728 -25.51 -26.38 -34.52
CA GLY A 728 -25.04 -27.77 -34.44
C GLY A 728 -24.92 -28.35 -33.02
N SER A 729 -23.97 -29.29 -32.87
CA SER A 729 -23.72 -29.99 -31.60
C SER A 729 -23.10 -29.08 -30.53
N GLU A 730 -22.38 -28.04 -30.95
CA GLU A 730 -21.79 -27.02 -30.07
C GLU A 730 -22.88 -26.36 -29.22
N GLY A 731 -23.86 -25.69 -29.83
CA GLY A 731 -24.91 -25.01 -29.07
C GLY A 731 -25.82 -25.96 -28.30
N SER A 732 -26.24 -27.07 -28.93
CA SER A 732 -27.11 -28.05 -28.25
C SER A 732 -26.44 -28.72 -27.03
N SER A 733 -25.12 -28.87 -27.00
CA SER A 733 -24.38 -29.42 -25.86
C SER A 733 -24.15 -28.42 -24.72
N TYR A 734 -24.26 -27.11 -24.96
CA TYR A 734 -24.02 -26.08 -23.94
C TYR A 734 -25.01 -26.17 -22.76
N ILE A 735 -26.27 -26.50 -23.05
CA ILE A 735 -27.30 -26.73 -22.02
C ILE A 735 -26.88 -27.88 -21.10
N SER A 736 -26.38 -28.98 -21.68
CA SER A 736 -25.90 -30.15 -20.93
C SER A 736 -24.64 -29.84 -20.12
N TYR A 737 -23.72 -29.04 -20.68
CA TYR A 737 -22.53 -28.57 -19.98
C TYR A 737 -22.89 -27.75 -18.73
N ARG A 738 -23.78 -26.75 -18.87
CA ARG A 738 -24.23 -25.93 -17.74
C ARG A 738 -25.06 -26.69 -16.70
N ALA A 739 -25.76 -27.73 -17.12
CA ALA A 739 -26.49 -28.63 -16.23
C ALA A 739 -25.60 -29.71 -15.56
N SER A 740 -24.31 -29.78 -15.92
CA SER A 740 -23.40 -30.76 -15.34
C SER A 740 -23.11 -30.46 -13.86
N THR A 741 -22.86 -31.51 -13.07
CA THR A 741 -22.51 -31.37 -11.65
C THR A 741 -21.29 -30.49 -11.45
N ALA A 742 -20.27 -30.61 -12.32
CA ALA A 742 -19.06 -29.81 -12.25
C ALA A 742 -19.36 -28.32 -12.39
N TYR A 743 -20.15 -27.93 -13.40
CA TYR A 743 -20.50 -26.53 -13.63
C TYR A 743 -21.40 -25.96 -12.51
N ILE A 744 -22.39 -26.73 -12.04
CA ILE A 744 -23.30 -26.31 -10.97
C ILE A 744 -22.55 -26.12 -9.63
N ASN A 745 -21.54 -26.96 -9.36
CA ASN A 745 -20.77 -26.91 -8.12
C ASN A 745 -19.50 -26.05 -8.22
N ARG A 746 -19.19 -25.49 -9.39
CA ARG A 746 -17.99 -24.65 -9.59
C ARG A 746 -17.97 -23.49 -8.59
N PRO A 747 -16.88 -23.29 -7.83
CA PRO A 747 -16.76 -22.14 -6.95
C PRO A 747 -16.58 -20.85 -7.76
N GLY A 748 -17.04 -19.73 -7.21
CA GLY A 748 -16.69 -18.41 -7.74
C GLY A 748 -15.22 -18.08 -7.46
N VAL A 749 -14.54 -17.49 -8.45
CA VAL A 749 -13.12 -17.15 -8.38
C VAL A 749 -12.89 -15.74 -8.92
N VAL A 750 -12.06 -14.98 -8.21
CA VAL A 750 -11.59 -13.64 -8.60
C VAL A 750 -10.15 -13.76 -9.08
N TYR A 751 -9.91 -13.38 -10.33
CA TYR A 751 -8.60 -13.34 -10.96
C TYR A 751 -8.08 -11.91 -10.98
N VAL A 752 -6.85 -11.69 -10.54
CA VAL A 752 -6.24 -10.35 -10.55
C VAL A 752 -4.75 -10.45 -10.83
N GLY A 753 -4.25 -9.56 -11.69
CA GLY A 753 -2.82 -9.40 -11.94
C GLY A 753 -2.17 -8.60 -10.81
N VAL A 754 -1.02 -9.08 -10.33
CA VAL A 754 -0.30 -8.52 -9.18
C VAL A 754 1.17 -8.31 -9.54
N ASN A 755 1.76 -7.21 -9.07
CA ASN A 755 3.15 -6.83 -9.36
C ASN A 755 4.20 -7.58 -8.52
N ASP A 756 3.82 -8.66 -7.83
CA ASP A 756 4.74 -9.71 -7.40
C ASP A 756 5.06 -10.73 -8.52
N GLY A 757 4.55 -10.46 -9.73
CA GLY A 757 4.84 -11.20 -10.95
C GLY A 757 3.77 -12.21 -11.35
N MET A 758 2.63 -12.23 -10.67
CA MET A 758 1.65 -13.29 -10.77
C MET A 758 0.26 -12.76 -11.16
N LEU A 759 -0.48 -13.54 -11.94
CA LEU A 759 -1.93 -13.54 -11.89
C LEU A 759 -2.36 -14.48 -10.75
N HIS A 760 -3.12 -13.97 -9.79
CA HIS A 760 -3.65 -14.75 -8.67
C HIS A 760 -5.11 -15.13 -8.88
N ALA A 761 -5.50 -16.31 -8.38
CA ALA A 761 -6.87 -16.80 -8.36
C ALA A 761 -7.36 -16.96 -6.92
N PHE A 762 -8.26 -16.09 -6.47
CA PHE A 762 -8.81 -16.10 -5.11
C PHE A 762 -10.26 -16.59 -5.07
N ARG A 763 -10.58 -17.48 -4.14
CA ARG A 763 -11.96 -17.94 -3.94
C ARG A 763 -12.85 -16.79 -3.45
N GLU A 764 -13.96 -16.56 -4.14
CA GLU A 764 -14.93 -15.47 -3.87
C GLU A 764 -15.37 -15.39 -2.41
N GLU A 765 -15.71 -16.52 -1.80
CA GLU A 765 -16.33 -16.55 -0.47
C GLU A 765 -15.33 -16.27 0.67
N THR A 766 -14.07 -16.64 0.49
CA THR A 766 -13.08 -16.72 1.58
C THR A 766 -11.82 -15.90 1.35
N GLY A 767 -11.54 -15.45 0.13
CA GLY A 767 -10.28 -14.79 -0.22
C GLY A 767 -9.07 -15.73 -0.27
N TYR A 768 -9.27 -17.06 -0.15
CA TYR A 768 -8.19 -18.04 -0.18
C TYR A 768 -7.60 -18.16 -1.60
N GLU A 769 -6.27 -18.10 -1.72
CA GLU A 769 -5.57 -18.32 -2.98
C GLU A 769 -5.65 -19.79 -3.41
N MET A 770 -6.27 -20.04 -4.55
CA MET A 770 -6.40 -21.38 -5.14
C MET A 770 -5.15 -21.76 -5.94
N PHE A 771 -4.67 -20.83 -6.78
CA PHE A 771 -3.42 -20.93 -7.52
C PHE A 771 -2.94 -19.54 -7.97
N ALA A 772 -1.71 -19.48 -8.48
CA ALA A 772 -1.19 -18.33 -9.20
C ALA A 772 -0.44 -18.75 -10.48
N TYR A 773 -0.35 -17.84 -11.45
CA TYR A 773 0.32 -18.04 -12.73
C TYR A 773 1.33 -16.91 -12.99
N ILE A 774 2.56 -17.25 -13.34
CA ILE A 774 3.62 -16.30 -13.73
C ILE A 774 3.78 -16.38 -15.24
N PRO A 775 3.51 -15.30 -16.00
CA PRO A 775 3.80 -15.27 -17.43
C PRO A 775 5.30 -15.42 -17.72
N GLU A 776 5.65 -16.14 -18.78
CA GLU A 776 7.05 -16.32 -19.19
C GLU A 776 7.72 -14.97 -19.49
N ALA A 777 6.98 -14.04 -20.11
CA ALA A 777 7.45 -12.70 -20.46
C ALA A 777 7.95 -11.86 -19.28
N VAL A 778 7.56 -12.17 -18.03
CA VAL A 778 8.02 -11.43 -16.84
C VAL A 778 9.19 -12.11 -16.11
N LEU A 779 9.46 -13.39 -16.39
CA LEU A 779 10.53 -14.16 -15.74
C LEU A 779 11.91 -13.49 -15.79
N PRO A 780 12.36 -12.87 -16.90
CA PRO A 780 13.69 -12.26 -16.98
C PRO A 780 13.92 -11.13 -15.97
N ASN A 781 12.85 -10.49 -15.48
CA ASN A 781 12.91 -9.35 -14.57
C ASN A 781 12.53 -9.72 -13.13
N LEU A 782 11.99 -10.93 -12.89
CA LEU A 782 11.41 -11.33 -11.60
C LEU A 782 12.43 -11.36 -10.45
N TRP A 783 13.74 -11.36 -10.79
CA TRP A 783 14.80 -11.27 -9.80
C TRP A 783 14.83 -9.94 -9.05
N GLU A 784 14.35 -8.86 -9.68
CA GLU A 784 14.33 -7.51 -9.10
C GLU A 784 13.49 -7.45 -7.82
N LEU A 785 12.44 -8.28 -7.70
CA LEU A 785 11.61 -8.38 -6.49
C LEU A 785 12.42 -8.73 -5.23
N SER A 786 13.52 -9.45 -5.42
CA SER A 786 14.44 -9.84 -4.34
C SER A 786 15.59 -8.85 -4.11
N ASP A 787 15.74 -7.83 -4.96
CA ASP A 787 16.81 -6.83 -4.84
C ASP A 787 16.55 -5.88 -3.66
N PRO A 788 17.46 -5.75 -2.68
CA PRO A 788 17.35 -4.78 -1.60
C PRO A 788 17.12 -3.33 -2.06
N ASN A 789 17.55 -2.97 -3.27
CA ASN A 789 17.36 -1.65 -3.88
C ASN A 789 16.25 -1.66 -4.94
N TYR A 790 15.28 -2.57 -4.83
CA TYR A 790 14.14 -2.67 -5.75
C TYR A 790 13.55 -1.28 -6.05
N SER A 791 13.60 -0.92 -7.33
CA SER A 791 12.82 0.18 -7.88
C SER A 791 11.55 -0.42 -8.45
N HIS A 792 10.41 0.16 -8.13
CA HIS A 792 9.15 -0.36 -8.63
C HIS A 792 9.12 -0.42 -10.15
N ARG A 793 8.57 -1.53 -10.65
CA ARG A 793 8.19 -1.74 -12.03
C ARG A 793 6.95 -2.60 -12.08
N PHE A 794 6.21 -2.48 -13.17
CA PHE A 794 5.09 -3.37 -13.40
C PHE A 794 5.59 -4.76 -13.80
N PHE A 795 4.85 -5.80 -13.39
CA PHE A 795 5.05 -7.18 -13.84
C PHE A 795 3.78 -7.72 -14.50
N VAL A 796 2.80 -8.18 -13.71
CA VAL A 796 1.50 -8.62 -14.21
C VAL A 796 0.46 -7.60 -13.78
N ASP A 797 0.28 -6.57 -14.59
CA ASP A 797 -0.54 -5.40 -14.23
C ASP A 797 -1.73 -5.20 -15.18
N GLY A 798 -1.87 -6.07 -16.17
CA GLY A 798 -2.88 -5.96 -17.20
C GLY A 798 -4.25 -6.52 -16.79
N PRO A 799 -5.32 -6.15 -17.53
CA PRO A 799 -6.66 -6.67 -17.29
C PRO A 799 -6.79 -8.15 -17.70
N SER A 800 -7.73 -8.85 -17.05
CA SER A 800 -8.15 -10.21 -17.41
C SER A 800 -9.54 -10.22 -18.04
N SER A 801 -9.86 -11.26 -18.80
CA SER A 801 -11.21 -11.55 -19.29
C SER A 801 -11.44 -13.06 -19.38
N GLY A 802 -12.69 -13.50 -19.48
CA GLY A 802 -12.99 -14.92 -19.60
C GLY A 802 -14.39 -15.22 -20.10
N LYS A 803 -14.51 -16.32 -20.84
CA LYS A 803 -15.77 -16.87 -21.36
C LYS A 803 -15.68 -18.39 -21.49
N ASP A 804 -16.83 -19.02 -21.66
CA ASP A 804 -16.88 -20.40 -22.15
C ASP A 804 -16.49 -20.44 -23.64
N ALA A 805 -15.76 -21.48 -24.05
CA ALA A 805 -15.37 -21.76 -25.43
C ALA A 805 -15.53 -23.26 -25.72
N TYR A 806 -15.89 -23.60 -26.96
CA TYR A 806 -16.04 -24.99 -27.39
C TYR A 806 -14.78 -25.47 -28.10
N ILE A 807 -13.94 -26.19 -27.37
CA ILE A 807 -12.60 -26.62 -27.79
C ILE A 807 -12.56 -28.15 -27.85
N ASN A 808 -12.09 -28.70 -28.96
CA ASN A 808 -11.94 -30.16 -29.14
C ASN A 808 -13.22 -30.96 -28.80
N SER A 809 -14.39 -30.43 -29.21
CA SER A 809 -15.73 -30.97 -28.92
C SER A 809 -16.14 -30.96 -27.44
N THR A 810 -15.52 -30.12 -26.62
CA THR A 810 -15.83 -29.96 -25.20
C THR A 810 -15.95 -28.48 -24.81
N TRP A 811 -16.88 -28.17 -23.92
CA TRP A 811 -16.98 -26.83 -23.34
C TRP A 811 -15.94 -26.66 -22.24
N LYS A 812 -15.16 -25.58 -22.33
CA LYS A 812 -14.19 -25.15 -21.33
C LYS A 812 -14.45 -23.69 -20.97
N SER A 813 -14.13 -23.29 -19.75
CA SER A 813 -14.06 -21.87 -19.38
C SER A 813 -12.62 -21.42 -19.48
N VAL A 814 -12.37 -20.47 -20.39
CA VAL A 814 -11.02 -19.97 -20.69
C VAL A 814 -10.87 -18.57 -20.11
N LEU A 815 -9.79 -18.35 -19.37
CA LEU A 815 -9.36 -17.06 -18.88
C LEU A 815 -8.22 -16.55 -19.77
N LEU A 816 -8.36 -15.33 -20.27
CA LEU A 816 -7.30 -14.58 -20.93
C LEU A 816 -6.76 -13.52 -19.98
N GLY A 817 -5.44 -13.40 -19.90
CA GLY A 817 -4.76 -12.36 -19.13
C GLY A 817 -3.68 -11.67 -19.96
N THR A 818 -3.22 -10.52 -19.47
CA THR A 818 -2.14 -9.74 -20.10
C THR A 818 -1.14 -9.30 -19.05
N THR A 819 0.11 -9.09 -19.47
CA THR A 819 1.16 -8.54 -18.59
C THR A 819 1.03 -7.03 -18.40
N GLY A 820 0.17 -6.34 -19.16
CA GLY A 820 -0.04 -4.90 -19.03
C GLY A 820 1.22 -4.12 -19.35
N ALA A 821 1.69 -3.31 -18.40
CA ALA A 821 2.90 -2.51 -18.54
C ALA A 821 4.20 -3.25 -18.14
N GLY A 822 4.12 -4.50 -17.65
CA GLY A 822 5.29 -5.25 -17.18
C GLY A 822 5.95 -6.15 -18.22
N GLY A 823 5.25 -6.46 -19.31
CA GLY A 823 5.75 -7.27 -20.42
C GLY A 823 4.90 -7.12 -21.68
N LYS A 824 5.34 -7.77 -22.76
CA LYS A 824 4.65 -7.79 -24.06
C LYS A 824 4.05 -9.19 -24.30
N ALA A 825 2.98 -9.53 -23.60
CA ALA A 825 2.36 -10.85 -23.72
C ALA A 825 0.86 -10.89 -23.37
N VAL A 826 0.17 -11.84 -24.00
CA VAL A 826 -1.21 -12.28 -23.70
C VAL A 826 -1.17 -13.78 -23.43
N PHE A 827 -1.87 -14.28 -22.43
CA PHE A 827 -1.85 -15.71 -22.09
C PHE A 827 -3.26 -16.27 -21.85
N ALA A 828 -3.41 -17.58 -21.99
CA ALA A 828 -4.66 -18.29 -21.77
C ALA A 828 -4.53 -19.44 -20.77
N LEU A 829 -5.52 -19.56 -19.89
CA LEU A 829 -5.63 -20.62 -18.88
C LEU A 829 -7.01 -21.29 -18.97
N ASP A 830 -7.04 -22.62 -18.86
CA ASP A 830 -8.28 -23.38 -18.69
C ASP A 830 -8.69 -23.37 -17.21
N VAL A 831 -9.68 -22.54 -16.90
CA VAL A 831 -10.23 -22.36 -15.55
C VAL A 831 -11.57 -23.08 -15.37
N THR A 832 -11.82 -24.13 -16.15
CA THR A 832 -13.06 -24.92 -16.07
C THR A 832 -13.27 -25.50 -14.66
N ASP A 833 -12.22 -26.05 -14.07
CA ASP A 833 -12.19 -26.56 -12.69
C ASP A 833 -11.05 -25.91 -11.90
N PRO A 834 -11.31 -24.79 -11.21
CA PRO A 834 -10.28 -24.07 -10.48
C PRO A 834 -9.80 -24.82 -9.22
N GLU A 835 -10.58 -25.76 -8.65
CA GLU A 835 -10.17 -26.48 -7.43
C GLU A 835 -9.05 -27.48 -7.69
N THR A 836 -8.95 -27.98 -8.92
CA THR A 836 -7.94 -28.95 -9.35
C THR A 836 -7.01 -28.39 -10.43
N PHE A 837 -6.85 -27.07 -10.50
CA PHE A 837 -5.96 -26.44 -11.48
C PHE A 837 -4.52 -26.98 -11.34
N SER A 838 -3.92 -27.30 -12.48
CA SER A 838 -2.59 -27.89 -12.60
C SER A 838 -1.83 -27.32 -13.80
N LYS A 839 -0.56 -27.70 -13.97
CA LYS A 839 0.23 -27.30 -15.14
C LYS A 839 -0.40 -27.64 -16.49
N SER A 840 -1.17 -28.73 -16.60
CA SER A 840 -1.92 -29.11 -17.81
C SER A 840 -3.05 -28.13 -18.19
N ASN A 841 -3.40 -27.21 -17.29
CA ASN A 841 -4.40 -26.17 -17.51
C ASN A 841 -3.81 -24.86 -18.04
N VAL A 842 -2.47 -24.74 -18.11
CA VAL A 842 -1.81 -23.63 -18.83
C VAL A 842 -1.90 -23.94 -20.33
N MET A 843 -2.56 -23.06 -21.09
CA MET A 843 -2.86 -23.35 -22.50
C MET A 843 -1.77 -22.84 -23.44
N TRP A 844 -1.44 -21.55 -23.35
CA TRP A 844 -0.44 -20.89 -24.20
C TRP A 844 -0.13 -19.48 -23.68
N GLU A 845 1.01 -18.94 -24.11
CA GLU A 845 1.37 -17.52 -24.00
C GLU A 845 1.77 -17.00 -25.38
N PHE A 846 1.08 -15.95 -25.85
CA PHE A 846 1.39 -15.22 -27.09
C PHE A 846 2.26 -14.02 -26.75
N SER A 847 3.50 -14.05 -27.24
CA SER A 847 4.56 -13.09 -26.95
C SER A 847 5.08 -12.42 -28.22
N THR A 848 6.10 -11.56 -28.10
CA THR A 848 6.77 -10.98 -29.26
C THR A 848 7.42 -12.02 -30.18
N ALA A 849 7.70 -13.23 -29.69
CA ALA A 849 8.25 -14.29 -30.54
C ALA A 849 7.20 -14.92 -31.47
N ASP A 850 5.91 -14.74 -31.17
CA ASP A 850 4.79 -15.42 -31.81
C ASP A 850 4.06 -14.53 -32.83
N ASP A 851 4.48 -13.27 -33.00
CA ASP A 851 3.81 -12.28 -33.85
C ASP A 851 4.19 -12.35 -35.34
N ASP A 852 4.84 -13.44 -35.76
CA ASP A 852 5.24 -13.75 -37.13
C ASP A 852 4.03 -14.16 -37.99
N ALA A 853 3.52 -13.22 -38.78
CA ALA A 853 2.36 -13.45 -39.65
C ALA A 853 2.70 -14.23 -40.93
N ASN A 854 3.97 -14.41 -41.26
CA ASN A 854 4.42 -15.02 -42.50
C ASN A 854 5.02 -16.43 -42.30
N ALA A 855 5.21 -16.83 -41.04
CA ALA A 855 5.73 -18.10 -40.58
C ALA A 855 7.16 -18.42 -41.09
N ASP A 856 8.00 -17.39 -41.25
CA ASP A 856 9.43 -17.53 -41.59
C ASP A 856 10.34 -17.74 -40.37
N GLY A 857 9.77 -17.71 -39.16
CA GLY A 857 10.45 -17.85 -37.88
C GLY A 857 11.07 -16.54 -37.37
N ILE A 858 10.69 -15.39 -37.95
CA ILE A 858 11.13 -14.07 -37.54
C ILE A 858 9.91 -13.27 -37.06
N ALA A 859 9.94 -12.90 -35.78
CA ALA A 859 8.97 -11.98 -35.21
C ALA A 859 8.85 -10.70 -36.05
N ASP A 860 7.62 -10.29 -36.33
CA ASP A 860 7.36 -9.05 -37.06
C ASP A 860 7.62 -7.83 -36.16
N GLY A 861 7.53 -7.96 -34.83
CA GLY A 861 7.80 -6.87 -33.87
C GLY A 861 6.63 -5.90 -33.72
N ASP A 862 5.41 -6.36 -33.97
CA ASP A 862 4.18 -5.60 -33.89
C ASP A 862 3.48 -5.74 -32.53
N LEU A 863 3.80 -6.75 -31.71
CA LEU A 863 3.28 -6.83 -30.35
C LEU A 863 3.97 -5.81 -29.42
N GLY A 864 3.16 -5.02 -28.72
CA GLY A 864 3.57 -4.04 -27.72
C GLY A 864 3.20 -4.47 -26.29
N TYR A 865 3.25 -3.52 -25.37
CA TYR A 865 2.70 -3.68 -24.02
C TYR A 865 1.18 -3.72 -24.10
N THR A 866 0.61 -4.91 -23.87
CA THR A 866 -0.82 -5.15 -23.98
C THR A 866 -1.55 -4.65 -22.73
N ILE A 867 -1.70 -3.33 -22.62
CA ILE A 867 -2.51 -2.69 -21.57
C ILE A 867 -4.01 -2.96 -21.79
N GLY A 868 -4.41 -3.25 -23.03
CA GLY A 868 -5.79 -3.51 -23.40
C GLY A 868 -6.29 -4.90 -23.03
N GLN A 869 -7.61 -5.04 -22.86
CA GLN A 869 -8.25 -6.31 -22.48
C GLN A 869 -8.49 -7.23 -23.69
N PRO A 870 -7.95 -8.45 -23.73
CA PRO A 870 -8.24 -9.43 -24.77
C PRO A 870 -9.64 -9.98 -24.62
N THR A 871 -10.26 -10.49 -25.69
CA THR A 871 -11.63 -11.04 -25.66
C THR A 871 -11.72 -12.38 -26.37
N VAL A 872 -12.35 -13.36 -25.70
CA VAL A 872 -12.76 -14.63 -26.31
C VAL A 872 -13.97 -14.41 -27.23
N ALA A 873 -13.92 -14.92 -28.45
CA ALA A 873 -14.98 -14.78 -29.44
C ALA A 873 -15.16 -16.04 -30.29
N ARG A 874 -16.37 -16.23 -30.81
CA ARG A 874 -16.71 -17.26 -31.79
C ARG A 874 -16.80 -16.59 -33.17
N MET A 875 -16.06 -17.10 -34.15
CA MET A 875 -15.97 -16.54 -35.52
C MET A 875 -16.87 -17.29 -36.50
N ALA A 876 -17.27 -16.67 -37.61
CA ALA A 876 -18.22 -17.26 -38.57
C ALA A 876 -17.76 -18.59 -39.20
N ASN A 877 -16.45 -18.82 -39.24
CA ASN A 877 -15.84 -20.04 -39.78
C ASN A 877 -15.93 -21.28 -38.88
N GLY A 878 -16.36 -21.15 -37.62
CA GLY A 878 -16.36 -22.27 -36.66
C GLY A 878 -15.40 -22.11 -35.48
N THR A 879 -14.38 -21.26 -35.64
CA THR A 879 -13.24 -21.19 -34.71
C THR A 879 -13.54 -20.28 -33.52
N TRP A 880 -13.06 -20.68 -32.35
CA TRP A 880 -12.99 -19.81 -31.18
C TRP A 880 -11.62 -19.14 -31.11
N VAL A 881 -11.60 -17.85 -30.83
CA VAL A 881 -10.39 -17.02 -30.92
C VAL A 881 -10.24 -16.10 -29.72
N ALA A 882 -9.00 -15.72 -29.45
CA ALA A 882 -8.66 -14.52 -28.69
C ALA A 882 -8.46 -13.35 -29.67
N ILE A 883 -9.14 -12.23 -29.44
CA ILE A 883 -8.98 -10.99 -30.22
C ILE A 883 -8.51 -9.86 -29.30
N PHE A 884 -7.47 -9.15 -29.71
CA PHE A 884 -6.89 -8.03 -28.96
C PHE A 884 -6.16 -7.05 -29.88
N GLY A 885 -6.09 -5.78 -29.46
CA GLY A 885 -5.19 -4.80 -30.05
C GLY A 885 -3.77 -5.07 -29.61
N ASN A 886 -2.79 -4.74 -30.44
CA ASN A 886 -1.38 -5.02 -30.17
C ASN A 886 -0.77 -4.27 -28.99
N GLY A 887 -1.48 -3.32 -28.39
CA GLY A 887 -0.95 -2.48 -27.33
C GLY A 887 0.04 -1.46 -27.86
N TYR A 888 0.88 -0.93 -26.97
CA TYR A 888 1.71 0.25 -27.24
C TYR A 888 3.21 -0.06 -27.16
N TYR A 889 4.04 0.78 -27.77
CA TYR A 889 5.50 0.57 -27.82
C TYR A 889 5.91 -0.78 -28.44
N SER A 890 5.19 -1.20 -29.48
CA SER A 890 5.68 -2.24 -30.39
C SER A 890 6.95 -1.76 -31.11
N ASP A 891 7.80 -2.69 -31.53
CA ASP A 891 9.10 -2.33 -32.12
C ASP A 891 8.92 -1.59 -33.45
N ASN A 892 7.86 -1.92 -34.20
CA ASN A 892 7.47 -1.21 -35.43
C ASN A 892 6.61 0.04 -35.19
N ASN A 893 6.11 0.28 -33.99
CA ASN A 893 5.28 1.42 -33.62
C ASN A 893 3.96 1.54 -34.43
N ARG A 894 3.37 0.39 -34.80
CA ARG A 894 2.15 0.27 -35.62
C ARG A 894 0.93 -0.02 -34.76
N ALA A 895 -0.26 0.35 -35.23
CA ALA A 895 -1.52 -0.14 -34.65
C ALA A 895 -2.03 -1.36 -35.42
N VAL A 896 -2.21 -2.47 -34.71
CA VAL A 896 -2.49 -3.79 -35.29
C VAL A 896 -3.55 -4.52 -34.46
N LEU A 897 -4.48 -5.21 -35.13
CA LEU A 897 -5.41 -6.15 -34.50
C LEU A 897 -4.89 -7.59 -34.66
N PHE A 898 -4.80 -8.32 -33.55
CA PHE A 898 -4.43 -9.73 -33.52
C PHE A 898 -5.67 -10.62 -33.31
N ILE A 899 -5.72 -11.71 -34.06
CA ILE A 899 -6.72 -12.78 -33.94
C ILE A 899 -5.96 -14.11 -33.84
N VAL A 900 -6.07 -14.74 -32.69
CA VAL A 900 -5.29 -15.92 -32.28
C VAL A 900 -6.24 -17.07 -31.94
N ASP A 901 -5.89 -18.31 -32.29
CA ASP A 901 -6.70 -19.49 -31.95
C ASP A 901 -6.77 -19.68 -30.42
N ILE A 902 -7.97 -19.86 -29.86
CA ILE A 902 -8.11 -19.96 -28.41
C ILE A 902 -7.50 -21.25 -27.84
N ALA A 903 -7.41 -22.32 -28.63
CA ALA A 903 -6.99 -23.63 -28.17
C ALA A 903 -5.47 -23.77 -28.21
N THR A 904 -4.81 -23.21 -29.24
CA THR A 904 -3.38 -23.39 -29.48
C THR A 904 -2.54 -22.15 -29.25
N GLY A 905 -3.12 -20.94 -29.31
CA GLY A 905 -2.35 -19.71 -29.27
C GLY A 905 -1.73 -19.33 -30.63
N ASP A 906 -2.06 -20.06 -31.71
CA ASP A 906 -1.51 -19.78 -33.04
C ASP A 906 -2.14 -18.51 -33.65
N LEU A 907 -1.31 -17.69 -34.30
CA LEU A 907 -1.77 -16.52 -35.04
C LEU A 907 -2.60 -16.93 -36.26
N ILE A 908 -3.90 -16.59 -36.25
CA ILE A 908 -4.79 -16.83 -37.40
C ILE A 908 -4.75 -15.66 -38.36
N ARG A 909 -4.81 -14.44 -37.82
CA ARG A 909 -4.84 -13.22 -38.62
C ARG A 909 -4.26 -12.03 -37.88
N LYS A 910 -3.42 -11.28 -38.60
CA LYS A 910 -2.90 -9.97 -38.21
C LYS A 910 -3.45 -8.92 -39.17
N ILE A 911 -4.03 -7.84 -38.65
CA ILE A 911 -4.59 -6.74 -39.45
C ILE A 911 -3.86 -5.44 -39.09
N ASP A 912 -2.93 -5.00 -39.93
CA ASP A 912 -2.23 -3.71 -39.79
C ASP A 912 -3.09 -2.57 -40.34
N THR A 913 -3.23 -1.52 -39.55
CA THR A 913 -3.94 -0.29 -39.91
C THR A 913 -3.26 0.56 -40.96
N GLY A 914 -1.97 0.36 -41.21
CA GLY A 914 -1.22 1.25 -42.09
C GLY A 914 -0.63 2.47 -41.35
N VAL A 915 -0.98 2.69 -40.08
CA VAL A 915 -0.71 3.95 -39.34
C VAL A 915 0.23 3.73 -38.16
N GLY A 916 1.25 4.59 -38.07
CA GLY A 916 2.26 4.60 -37.02
C GLY A 916 3.67 4.40 -37.57
N ASP A 917 4.65 5.06 -36.99
CA ASP A 917 6.07 4.89 -37.28
C ASP A 917 6.91 5.39 -36.08
N GLY A 918 8.25 5.30 -36.16
CA GLY A 918 9.12 5.76 -35.06
C GLY A 918 9.04 7.26 -34.75
N ALA A 919 8.53 8.10 -35.65
CA ALA A 919 8.35 9.54 -35.42
C ALA A 919 6.96 9.86 -34.85
N ASN A 920 5.94 9.08 -35.23
CA ASN A 920 4.57 9.17 -34.75
C ASN A 920 4.13 7.78 -34.24
N PRO A 921 4.61 7.36 -33.06
CA PRO A 921 4.30 6.03 -32.57
C PRO A 921 2.80 5.80 -32.42
N ASN A 922 2.37 4.58 -32.71
CA ASN A 922 0.98 4.17 -32.61
C ASN A 922 0.85 2.81 -31.91
N GLY A 923 -0.38 2.43 -31.63
CA GLY A 923 -0.75 1.16 -31.02
C GLY A 923 -2.25 1.08 -30.85
N LEU A 924 -2.82 -0.10 -31.06
CA LEU A 924 -4.27 -0.31 -31.06
C LEU A 924 -4.76 -0.59 -29.63
N ALA A 925 -5.77 0.15 -29.19
CA ALA A 925 -6.42 -0.02 -27.89
C ALA A 925 -7.35 -1.25 -27.86
N THR A 926 -8.04 -1.44 -26.74
CA THR A 926 -8.95 -2.57 -26.53
C THR A 926 -10.11 -2.56 -27.56
N PRO A 927 -10.31 -3.63 -28.35
CA PRO A 927 -11.44 -3.70 -29.27
C PRO A 927 -12.76 -4.01 -28.54
N ILE A 928 -13.86 -3.51 -29.09
CA ILE A 928 -15.22 -4.03 -28.85
C ILE A 928 -15.63 -4.90 -30.04
N LEU A 929 -16.14 -6.09 -29.75
CA LEU A 929 -16.70 -6.99 -30.77
C LEU A 929 -18.20 -6.79 -30.86
N VAL A 930 -18.69 -6.73 -32.08
CA VAL A 930 -20.10 -6.58 -32.45
C VAL A 930 -20.52 -7.82 -33.22
N ASP A 931 -21.48 -8.52 -32.66
CA ASP A 931 -22.37 -9.42 -33.41
C ASP A 931 -23.56 -8.50 -33.79
N TYR A 932 -24.06 -8.55 -35.02
CA TYR A 932 -25.11 -7.64 -35.48
C TYR A 932 -26.45 -8.35 -35.67
N ASN A 933 -26.42 -9.68 -35.79
CA ASN A 933 -27.56 -10.51 -36.13
C ASN A 933 -28.09 -11.37 -34.95
N ASP A 934 -27.47 -11.22 -33.76
CA ASP A 934 -27.78 -11.90 -32.49
C ASP A 934 -27.57 -13.42 -32.52
N ASP A 935 -26.64 -13.93 -33.34
CA ASP A 935 -26.32 -15.35 -33.45
C ASP A 935 -25.15 -15.82 -32.55
N LYS A 936 -24.58 -14.91 -31.74
CA LYS A 936 -23.42 -15.09 -30.85
C LYS A 936 -22.08 -15.28 -31.58
N ILE A 937 -22.01 -14.93 -32.86
CA ILE A 937 -20.81 -14.97 -33.70
C ILE A 937 -20.35 -13.54 -34.00
N ALA A 938 -19.07 -13.23 -33.77
CA ALA A 938 -18.54 -11.90 -34.03
C ALA A 938 -18.57 -11.55 -35.53
N ASP A 939 -19.20 -10.43 -35.87
CA ASP A 939 -19.32 -9.93 -37.24
C ASP A 939 -18.36 -8.76 -37.52
N ARG A 940 -18.18 -7.88 -36.53
CA ARG A 940 -17.35 -6.66 -36.65
C ARG A 940 -16.59 -6.37 -35.36
N ALA A 941 -15.58 -5.51 -35.46
CA ALA A 941 -14.91 -4.95 -34.30
C ALA A 941 -14.67 -3.44 -34.46
N TYR A 942 -14.61 -2.72 -33.34
CA TYR A 942 -14.17 -1.32 -33.29
C TYR A 942 -13.06 -1.13 -32.28
N ALA A 943 -12.03 -0.35 -32.62
CA ALA A 943 -10.92 -0.05 -31.71
C ALA A 943 -10.31 1.32 -32.01
N GLY A 944 -9.96 2.04 -30.94
CA GLY A 944 -9.21 3.30 -31.02
C GLY A 944 -7.71 3.09 -31.12
N ASP A 945 -6.97 4.12 -31.52
CA ASP A 945 -5.49 4.14 -31.49
C ASP A 945 -4.92 5.44 -30.91
N LEU A 946 -3.60 5.49 -30.71
CA LEU A 946 -2.90 6.65 -30.13
C LEU A 946 -2.88 7.88 -31.04
N GLN A 947 -3.15 7.69 -32.34
CA GLN A 947 -3.27 8.76 -33.33
C GLN A 947 -4.72 9.27 -33.46
N GLY A 948 -5.62 8.84 -32.58
CA GLY A 948 -7.00 9.31 -32.50
C GLY A 948 -7.93 8.71 -33.54
N ASN A 949 -7.53 7.64 -34.21
CA ASN A 949 -8.36 6.95 -35.18
C ASN A 949 -9.27 5.94 -34.49
N MET A 950 -10.55 5.94 -34.83
CA MET A 950 -11.49 4.87 -34.52
C MET A 950 -11.62 3.96 -35.74
N TRP A 951 -11.10 2.75 -35.63
CA TRP A 951 -11.09 1.75 -36.71
C TRP A 951 -12.34 0.86 -36.64
N ALA A 952 -12.83 0.45 -37.81
CA ALA A 952 -13.87 -0.57 -37.96
C ALA A 952 -13.29 -1.74 -38.75
N PHE A 953 -13.50 -2.96 -38.26
CA PHE A 953 -13.01 -4.20 -38.85
C PHE A 953 -14.20 -5.09 -39.24
N ASP A 954 -14.20 -5.62 -40.45
CA ASP A 954 -15.14 -6.65 -40.89
C ASP A 954 -14.55 -8.04 -40.58
N LEU A 955 -15.28 -8.81 -39.79
CA LEU A 955 -14.93 -10.15 -39.31
C LEU A 955 -15.98 -11.20 -39.73
N SER A 956 -16.95 -10.82 -40.56
CA SER A 956 -18.13 -11.64 -40.89
C SER A 956 -17.85 -12.75 -41.93
N HIS A 957 -16.69 -12.72 -42.58
CA HIS A 957 -16.34 -13.69 -43.63
C HIS A 957 -16.11 -15.11 -43.06
N ALA A 958 -16.98 -16.06 -43.44
CA ALA A 958 -16.99 -17.42 -42.89
C ALA A 958 -16.00 -18.41 -43.53
N THR A 959 -15.49 -18.13 -44.73
CA THR A 959 -14.68 -19.12 -45.50
C THR A 959 -13.25 -18.68 -45.78
N ASP A 960 -12.99 -17.38 -45.78
CA ASP A 960 -11.69 -16.82 -46.14
C ASP A 960 -11.27 -15.79 -45.08
N VAL A 961 -10.42 -16.23 -44.16
CA VAL A 961 -9.89 -15.39 -43.08
C VAL A 961 -9.03 -14.23 -43.60
N THR A 962 -8.61 -14.26 -44.88
CA THR A 962 -7.87 -13.14 -45.47
C THR A 962 -8.75 -11.94 -45.80
N GLN A 963 -10.07 -12.14 -45.84
CA GLN A 963 -11.07 -11.08 -45.96
C GLN A 963 -11.41 -10.44 -44.61
N TRP A 964 -10.94 -11.00 -43.48
CA TRP A 964 -10.96 -10.27 -42.22
C TRP A 964 -9.98 -9.09 -42.32
N ALA A 965 -10.55 -7.89 -42.41
CA ALA A 965 -9.83 -6.69 -42.82
C ALA A 965 -10.49 -5.43 -42.23
N ILE A 966 -9.84 -4.29 -42.43
CA ILE A 966 -10.42 -2.98 -42.13
C ILE A 966 -11.54 -2.72 -43.13
N ASP A 967 -12.71 -2.37 -42.60
CA ASP A 967 -13.95 -2.25 -43.37
C ASP A 967 -13.90 -1.08 -44.37
N TYR A 968 -13.24 0.00 -43.98
CA TYR A 968 -13.16 1.22 -44.78
C TYR A 968 -11.81 1.40 -45.47
N GLN A 969 -11.86 1.79 -46.75
CA GLN A 969 -10.66 2.05 -47.55
C GLN A 969 -10.82 3.31 -48.40
N SER A 970 -9.73 4.04 -48.59
CA SER A 970 -9.61 5.16 -49.52
C SER A 970 -8.53 4.85 -50.56
N SER A 971 -8.94 4.67 -51.83
CA SER A 971 -8.03 4.31 -52.94
C SER A 971 -7.16 3.07 -52.68
N GLY A 972 -7.68 2.08 -51.94
CA GLY A 972 -6.97 0.85 -51.58
C GLY A 972 -6.11 0.95 -50.31
N THR A 973 -6.06 2.12 -49.66
CA THR A 973 -5.40 2.30 -48.36
C THR A 973 -6.44 2.19 -47.25
N PRO A 974 -6.15 1.49 -46.13
CA PRO A 974 -7.05 1.47 -44.97
C PRO A 974 -7.40 2.88 -44.48
N ALA A 975 -8.66 3.09 -44.11
CA ALA A 975 -9.16 4.35 -43.57
C ALA A 975 -9.94 4.08 -42.27
N PRO A 976 -9.84 4.95 -41.25
CA PRO A 976 -10.64 4.80 -40.04
C PRO A 976 -12.10 5.21 -40.29
N LEU A 977 -13.01 4.75 -39.43
CA LEU A 977 -14.40 5.23 -39.40
C LEU A 977 -14.43 6.74 -39.09
N PHE A 978 -13.60 7.18 -38.15
CA PHE A 978 -13.49 8.56 -37.70
C PHE A 978 -12.09 8.84 -37.14
N THR A 979 -11.60 10.07 -37.28
CA THR A 979 -10.37 10.54 -36.61
C THR A 979 -10.72 11.68 -35.65
N ALA A 980 -10.52 11.45 -34.35
CA ALA A 980 -10.74 12.41 -33.29
C ALA A 980 -9.63 13.47 -33.27
N MET A 981 -10.04 14.72 -33.45
CA MET A 981 -9.15 15.88 -33.40
C MET A 981 -9.78 16.95 -32.52
N ASP A 982 -8.95 17.77 -31.87
CA ASP A 982 -9.41 18.96 -31.15
C ASP A 982 -9.81 20.09 -32.12
N GLU A 983 -10.25 21.21 -31.56
CA GLU A 983 -10.63 22.42 -32.33
C GLU A 983 -9.46 23.04 -33.12
N ASP A 984 -8.21 22.72 -32.77
CA ASP A 984 -6.99 23.21 -33.44
C ASP A 984 -6.46 22.22 -34.50
N GLY A 985 -7.10 21.06 -34.65
CA GLY A 985 -6.71 20.01 -35.59
C GLY A 985 -5.63 19.04 -35.07
N ASN A 986 -5.33 19.05 -33.76
CA ASN A 986 -4.43 18.06 -33.17
C ASN A 986 -5.18 16.76 -32.90
N THR A 987 -4.54 15.62 -33.13
CA THR A 987 -5.12 14.31 -32.85
C THR A 987 -5.30 14.06 -31.36
N GLN A 988 -6.37 13.36 -31.01
CA GLN A 988 -6.72 13.03 -29.63
C GLN A 988 -6.65 11.51 -29.45
N ALA A 989 -5.62 11.01 -28.74
CA ALA A 989 -5.43 9.57 -28.50
C ALA A 989 -6.69 8.90 -27.94
N ILE A 990 -6.97 7.66 -28.34
CA ILE A 990 -8.10 6.87 -27.85
C ILE A 990 -7.55 5.60 -27.19
N THR A 991 -7.59 5.54 -25.86
CA THR A 991 -7.10 4.38 -25.09
C THR A 991 -8.23 3.59 -24.42
N SER A 992 -9.42 4.20 -24.29
CA SER A 992 -10.60 3.55 -23.72
C SER A 992 -11.18 2.53 -24.71
N LYS A 993 -11.70 1.42 -24.20
CA LYS A 993 -12.51 0.49 -25.00
C LYS A 993 -13.80 1.21 -25.41
N PRO A 994 -14.19 1.23 -26.70
CA PRO A 994 -15.47 1.81 -27.11
C PRO A 994 -16.66 0.96 -26.68
N GLU A 995 -17.84 1.57 -26.62
CA GLU A 995 -19.12 0.86 -26.40
C GLU A 995 -20.05 1.11 -27.59
N VAL A 996 -20.91 0.14 -27.92
CA VAL A 996 -21.72 0.15 -29.16
C VAL A 996 -23.18 -0.20 -28.87
N THR A 997 -24.10 0.47 -29.57
CA THR A 997 -25.53 0.10 -29.61
C THR A 997 -26.13 0.31 -30.99
N ASN A 998 -27.27 -0.31 -31.26
CA ASN A 998 -27.96 -0.17 -32.54
C ASN A 998 -28.46 1.27 -32.73
N HIS A 999 -28.24 1.80 -33.94
CA HIS A 999 -28.78 3.10 -34.31
C HIS A 999 -30.24 2.94 -34.81
N PRO A 1000 -31.18 3.85 -34.45
CA PRO A 1000 -32.59 3.72 -34.82
C PRO A 1000 -32.88 3.64 -36.33
N SER A 1001 -31.98 4.17 -37.16
CA SER A 1001 -32.13 4.21 -38.62
C SER A 1001 -31.32 3.14 -39.36
N GLY A 1002 -30.70 2.18 -38.66
CA GLY A 1002 -29.76 1.20 -39.24
C GLY A 1002 -28.30 1.54 -38.92
N GLY A 1003 -27.44 0.52 -38.97
CA GLY A 1003 -26.06 0.61 -38.47
C GLY A 1003 -25.99 0.68 -36.94
N VAL A 1004 -24.89 1.24 -36.42
CA VAL A 1004 -24.62 1.32 -34.98
C VAL A 1004 -24.09 2.69 -34.55
N MET A 1005 -24.30 3.04 -33.28
CA MET A 1005 -23.61 4.15 -32.61
C MET A 1005 -22.40 3.62 -31.84
N VAL A 1006 -21.25 4.25 -32.04
CA VAL A 1006 -19.96 3.93 -31.40
C VAL A 1006 -19.59 5.06 -30.44
N PHE A 1007 -19.47 4.77 -29.15
CA PHE A 1007 -19.16 5.74 -28.10
C PHE A 1007 -17.75 5.53 -27.56
N PHE A 1008 -16.98 6.60 -27.46
CA PHE A 1008 -15.61 6.56 -26.95
C PHE A 1008 -15.17 7.93 -26.44
N GLY A 1009 -14.27 7.91 -25.47
CA GLY A 1009 -13.63 9.11 -24.96
C GLY A 1009 -12.15 9.16 -25.34
N THR A 1010 -11.62 10.37 -25.47
CA THR A 1010 -10.21 10.60 -25.80
C THR A 1010 -9.37 10.89 -24.56
N GLY A 1011 -8.10 10.49 -24.63
CA GLY A 1011 -7.15 10.61 -23.55
C GLY A 1011 -6.11 9.50 -23.58
N LYS A 1012 -5.00 9.72 -22.88
CA LYS A 1012 -4.08 8.67 -22.45
C LYS A 1012 -3.50 9.00 -21.07
N TYR A 1013 -3.12 7.97 -20.32
CA TYR A 1013 -2.60 8.10 -18.97
C TYR A 1013 -1.69 6.91 -18.61
N PHE A 1014 -0.64 6.72 -19.39
CA PHE A 1014 0.34 5.64 -19.17
C PHE A 1014 1.80 6.05 -19.51
N ASP A 1015 2.02 7.22 -20.11
CA ASP A 1015 3.38 7.72 -20.37
C ASP A 1015 3.89 8.60 -19.23
N SER A 1016 5.20 8.60 -19.04
CA SER A 1016 5.85 9.61 -18.22
C SER A 1016 5.49 11.02 -18.74
N GLY A 1017 4.90 11.84 -17.87
CA GLY A 1017 4.43 13.20 -18.19
C GLY A 1017 2.93 13.34 -18.42
N ASP A 1018 2.16 12.25 -18.57
CA ASP A 1018 0.70 12.37 -18.73
C ASP A 1018 0.00 12.90 -17.47
N GLY A 1019 0.64 12.79 -16.30
CA GLY A 1019 0.22 13.37 -15.01
C GLY A 1019 0.21 14.90 -14.96
N ALA A 1020 0.91 15.58 -15.86
CA ALA A 1020 1.00 17.04 -15.92
C ALA A 1020 0.43 17.65 -17.21
N ALA A 1021 0.15 16.82 -18.21
CA ALA A 1021 -0.19 17.28 -19.55
C ALA A 1021 -1.61 17.84 -19.62
N VAL A 1022 -1.74 19.12 -19.97
CA VAL A 1022 -3.04 19.75 -20.26
C VAL A 1022 -3.37 19.55 -21.73
N ARG A 1023 -4.14 18.49 -22.04
CA ARG A 1023 -4.60 18.16 -23.41
C ARG A 1023 -6.07 18.51 -23.58
N LYS A 1024 -6.46 18.95 -24.79
CA LYS A 1024 -7.86 19.15 -25.15
C LYS A 1024 -8.47 17.80 -25.53
N ASN A 1025 -9.34 17.25 -24.69
CA ASN A 1025 -10.00 15.96 -24.94
C ASN A 1025 -11.52 16.14 -25.07
N ALA A 1026 -12.17 15.12 -25.65
CA ALA A 1026 -13.60 15.08 -25.85
C ALA A 1026 -14.14 13.66 -25.69
N PHE A 1027 -15.47 13.58 -25.54
CA PHE A 1027 -16.23 12.35 -25.65
C PHE A 1027 -17.08 12.39 -26.92
N TYR A 1028 -17.13 11.28 -27.65
CA TYR A 1028 -17.77 11.18 -28.97
C TYR A 1028 -18.81 10.05 -29.00
N GLY A 1029 -19.89 10.28 -29.76
CA GLY A 1029 -20.82 9.25 -30.21
C GLY A 1029 -20.93 9.31 -31.73
N ILE A 1030 -20.43 8.31 -32.45
CA ILE A 1030 -20.31 8.30 -33.91
C ILE A 1030 -21.26 7.28 -34.52
N TRP A 1031 -22.02 7.67 -35.54
CA TRP A 1031 -22.89 6.77 -36.28
C TRP A 1031 -22.13 6.09 -37.42
N ASP A 1032 -21.99 4.76 -37.33
CA ASP A 1032 -21.54 3.91 -38.43
C ASP A 1032 -22.76 3.30 -39.15
N ASP A 1033 -23.02 3.78 -40.38
CA ASP A 1033 -24.09 3.28 -41.26
C ASP A 1033 -23.56 2.30 -42.32
N PHE A 1034 -22.89 1.23 -41.87
CA PHE A 1034 -22.32 0.20 -42.74
C PHE A 1034 -23.36 -0.55 -43.61
N ASN A 1035 -24.66 -0.41 -43.33
CA ASN A 1035 -25.74 -0.98 -44.14
C ASN A 1035 -26.15 -0.10 -45.33
N ALA A 1036 -25.59 1.10 -45.45
CA ALA A 1036 -25.84 1.96 -46.59
C ALA A 1036 -25.41 1.28 -47.90
N THR A 1037 -26.04 1.65 -49.02
CA THR A 1037 -25.71 1.06 -50.34
C THR A 1037 -24.24 1.32 -50.76
N ASN A 1038 -23.64 2.38 -50.24
CA ASN A 1038 -22.21 2.67 -50.37
C ASN A 1038 -21.72 3.20 -49.00
N PRO A 1039 -21.32 2.32 -48.08
CA PRO A 1039 -20.88 2.73 -46.76
C PRO A 1039 -19.55 3.49 -46.89
N THR A 1040 -19.45 4.62 -46.20
CA THR A 1040 -18.27 5.49 -46.22
C THR A 1040 -17.94 5.95 -44.81
N PRO A 1041 -16.65 6.18 -44.49
CA PRO A 1041 -16.26 6.83 -43.24
C PRO A 1041 -16.98 8.14 -42.97
N VAL A 1042 -17.07 8.52 -41.69
CA VAL A 1042 -17.61 9.81 -41.29
C VAL A 1042 -16.66 10.91 -41.73
N SER A 1043 -17.10 11.74 -42.67
CA SER A 1043 -16.34 12.87 -43.22
C SER A 1043 -16.77 14.20 -42.59
N GLY A 1044 -15.90 15.20 -42.66
CA GLY A 1044 -16.15 16.56 -42.13
C GLY A 1044 -15.71 16.79 -40.68
N GLY A 1045 -15.20 15.77 -39.99
CA GLY A 1045 -14.71 15.88 -38.60
C GLY A 1045 -15.79 16.40 -37.65
N ARG A 1046 -15.43 17.26 -36.70
CA ARG A 1046 -16.37 17.87 -35.74
C ARG A 1046 -17.55 18.61 -36.39
N ASN A 1047 -17.37 19.15 -37.60
CA ASN A 1047 -18.42 19.91 -38.28
C ASN A 1047 -19.60 19.05 -38.76
N SER A 1048 -19.43 17.73 -38.84
CA SER A 1048 -20.51 16.79 -39.15
C SER A 1048 -21.17 16.20 -37.90
N LEU A 1049 -20.79 16.65 -36.71
CA LEU A 1049 -21.31 16.16 -35.43
C LEU A 1049 -22.07 17.28 -34.70
N LEU A 1050 -23.06 16.89 -33.89
CA LEU A 1050 -23.72 17.82 -32.98
C LEU A 1050 -22.82 18.10 -31.77
N GLN A 1051 -22.50 19.36 -31.50
CA GLN A 1051 -21.77 19.74 -30.28
C GLN A 1051 -22.72 19.87 -29.09
N GLN A 1052 -22.35 19.23 -27.99
CA GLN A 1052 -22.84 19.49 -26.64
C GLN A 1052 -21.75 20.20 -25.84
N THR A 1053 -22.14 20.98 -24.83
CA THR A 1053 -21.20 21.70 -23.96
C THR A 1053 -21.57 21.58 -22.49
N ILE A 1054 -20.57 21.65 -21.62
CA ILE A 1054 -20.76 21.89 -20.19
C ILE A 1054 -21.08 23.38 -20.04
N THR A 1055 -22.22 23.68 -19.44
CA THR A 1055 -22.73 25.07 -19.31
C THR A 1055 -22.52 25.62 -17.90
N HIS A 1056 -22.60 24.75 -16.89
CA HIS A 1056 -22.47 25.10 -15.47
C HIS A 1056 -21.64 24.01 -14.78
N GLU A 1057 -20.86 24.43 -13.79
CA GLU A 1057 -19.99 23.58 -12.97
C GLU A 1057 -19.84 24.20 -11.59
N THR A 1058 -19.88 23.39 -10.53
CA THR A 1058 -19.74 23.91 -9.18
C THR A 1058 -18.41 24.65 -8.95
N PHE A 1059 -18.50 25.85 -8.40
CA PHE A 1059 -17.43 26.74 -7.98
C PHE A 1059 -17.60 27.10 -6.50
N THR A 1060 -16.57 26.89 -5.68
CA THR A 1060 -16.58 27.29 -4.28
C THR A 1060 -15.81 28.59 -4.11
N ASP A 1061 -16.46 29.61 -3.55
CA ASP A 1061 -15.84 30.91 -3.30
C ASP A 1061 -14.91 30.89 -2.08
N SER A 1062 -14.14 31.97 -1.88
CA SER A 1062 -13.22 32.10 -0.75
C SER A 1062 -13.91 32.16 0.63
N SER A 1063 -15.24 32.28 0.66
CA SER A 1063 -16.05 32.26 1.88
C SER A 1063 -16.66 30.88 2.16
N GLY A 1064 -16.38 29.88 1.31
CA GLY A 1064 -16.87 28.50 1.45
C GLY A 1064 -18.26 28.25 0.86
N ASN A 1065 -18.85 29.22 0.15
CA ASN A 1065 -20.16 28.99 -0.50
C ASN A 1065 -19.96 28.33 -1.86
N SER A 1066 -20.80 27.34 -2.17
CA SER A 1066 -20.79 26.64 -3.46
C SER A 1066 -21.83 27.22 -4.42
N TRP A 1067 -21.39 27.66 -5.58
CA TRP A 1067 -22.16 28.26 -6.68
C TRP A 1067 -22.11 27.33 -7.91
N LEU A 1068 -23.06 27.46 -8.85
CA LEU A 1068 -23.07 26.66 -10.08
C LEU A 1068 -22.32 27.31 -11.26
N SER A 1069 -21.74 28.49 -11.05
CA SER A 1069 -20.80 29.15 -11.96
C SER A 1069 -19.85 30.07 -11.17
N ASP A 1070 -18.82 30.61 -11.83
CA ASP A 1070 -17.90 31.60 -11.25
C ASP A 1070 -18.46 33.04 -11.29
N ASP A 1071 -19.67 33.22 -11.82
CA ASP A 1071 -20.46 34.43 -11.68
C ASP A 1071 -21.34 34.35 -10.43
N VAL A 1072 -21.02 35.12 -9.40
CA VAL A 1072 -21.72 35.15 -8.08
C VAL A 1072 -23.17 35.67 -8.19
N THR A 1073 -23.66 35.95 -9.40
CA THR A 1073 -25.07 36.26 -9.67
C THR A 1073 -25.93 35.04 -10.00
N ASP A 1074 -25.33 33.85 -10.14
CA ASP A 1074 -26.02 32.57 -10.34
C ASP A 1074 -26.48 31.97 -9.01
N THR A 1075 -27.20 30.85 -9.06
CA THR A 1075 -27.78 30.23 -7.86
C THR A 1075 -26.79 29.37 -7.08
N VAL A 1076 -26.99 29.32 -5.76
CA VAL A 1076 -26.23 28.48 -4.83
C VAL A 1076 -26.51 27.01 -5.13
N ASN A 1077 -25.46 26.19 -5.15
CA ASN A 1077 -25.59 24.74 -5.18
C ASN A 1077 -26.12 24.25 -3.82
N PRO A 1078 -27.34 23.70 -3.75
CA PRO A 1078 -27.92 23.30 -2.47
C PRO A 1078 -27.42 21.92 -2.00
N PHE A 1079 -26.62 21.23 -2.80
CA PHE A 1079 -26.17 19.87 -2.55
C PHE A 1079 -24.72 19.83 -2.08
N THR A 1080 -24.37 18.79 -1.33
CA THR A 1080 -22.99 18.52 -0.86
C THR A 1080 -22.05 17.97 -1.95
N TRP A 1081 -22.46 18.05 -3.21
CA TRP A 1081 -21.77 17.46 -4.36
C TRP A 1081 -21.38 18.57 -5.33
N ASP A 1082 -20.21 18.49 -5.93
CA ASP A 1082 -19.87 19.28 -7.11
C ASP A 1082 -20.58 18.67 -8.33
N LEU A 1083 -21.27 19.51 -9.10
CA LEU A 1083 -22.22 19.12 -10.14
C LEU A 1083 -21.89 19.80 -11.47
N ARG A 1084 -22.29 19.16 -12.56
CA ARG A 1084 -22.23 19.72 -13.92
C ARG A 1084 -23.59 19.68 -14.58
N VAL A 1085 -23.87 20.72 -15.37
CA VAL A 1085 -25.05 20.79 -16.25
C VAL A 1085 -24.57 20.96 -17.68
N THR A 1086 -25.08 20.11 -18.58
CA THR A 1086 -24.78 20.19 -20.02
C THR A 1086 -25.96 20.74 -20.82
N THR A 1087 -25.70 21.05 -22.09
CA THR A 1087 -26.71 21.43 -23.08
C THR A 1087 -27.71 20.31 -23.36
N GLU A 1088 -28.87 20.70 -23.92
CA GLU A 1088 -29.94 19.79 -24.34
C GLU A 1088 -30.20 19.84 -25.86
N HIS A 1089 -29.15 20.09 -26.65
CA HIS A 1089 -29.29 20.17 -28.10
C HIS A 1089 -29.77 18.83 -28.67
N THR A 1090 -30.76 18.86 -29.57
CA THR A 1090 -31.32 17.65 -30.19
C THR A 1090 -30.68 17.36 -31.53
N ILE A 1091 -30.31 16.09 -31.77
CA ILE A 1091 -29.65 15.69 -33.02
C ILE A 1091 -30.60 15.64 -34.22
N SER A 1092 -30.09 16.05 -35.38
CA SER A 1092 -30.74 15.88 -36.69
C SER A 1092 -29.92 14.95 -37.56
N TRP A 1093 -30.36 13.70 -37.72
CA TRP A 1093 -29.65 12.65 -38.49
C TRP A 1093 -29.54 12.93 -40.00
N GLY A 1094 -30.33 13.88 -40.52
CA GLY A 1094 -30.20 14.36 -41.90
C GLY A 1094 -28.91 15.16 -42.14
N THR A 1095 -28.37 15.80 -41.09
CA THR A 1095 -27.18 16.67 -41.19
C THR A 1095 -26.01 16.18 -40.35
N HIS A 1096 -26.29 15.50 -39.23
CA HIS A 1096 -25.28 15.02 -38.31
C HIS A 1096 -24.98 13.53 -38.53
N ARG A 1097 -23.76 13.14 -38.19
CA ARG A 1097 -23.27 11.75 -38.18
C ARG A 1097 -22.87 11.28 -36.77
N GLY A 1098 -23.41 11.95 -35.75
CA GLY A 1098 -23.09 11.72 -34.36
C GLY A 1098 -23.07 13.02 -33.56
N TRP A 1099 -22.46 12.97 -32.38
CA TRP A 1099 -22.33 14.07 -31.45
C TRP A 1099 -21.00 14.02 -30.70
N PHE A 1100 -20.60 15.14 -30.09
CA PHE A 1100 -19.45 15.20 -29.20
C PHE A 1100 -19.65 16.21 -28.07
N ILE A 1101 -18.90 16.04 -26.98
CA ILE A 1101 -18.76 17.02 -25.91
C ILE A 1101 -17.28 17.22 -25.58
N ASP A 1102 -16.85 18.48 -25.57
CA ASP A 1102 -15.50 18.85 -25.12
C ASP A 1102 -15.43 18.81 -23.58
N LEU A 1103 -14.37 18.21 -23.06
CA LEU A 1103 -14.11 18.11 -21.62
C LEU A 1103 -13.40 19.40 -21.13
N LYS A 1104 -14.15 20.50 -21.19
CA LYS A 1104 -13.69 21.84 -20.84
C LYS A 1104 -14.60 22.42 -19.77
N SER A 1105 -14.02 22.85 -18.64
CA SER A 1105 -14.76 23.54 -17.60
C SER A 1105 -15.32 24.87 -18.14
N PRO A 1106 -16.58 25.22 -17.86
CA PRO A 1106 -17.16 26.50 -18.25
C PRO A 1106 -16.61 27.67 -17.41
N LEU A 1107 -16.00 27.38 -16.27
CA LEU A 1107 -15.44 28.38 -15.36
C LEU A 1107 -14.23 29.06 -16.00
N ALA A 1108 -14.21 30.39 -16.02
CA ALA A 1108 -13.16 31.20 -16.63
C ALA A 1108 -11.78 30.96 -15.99
N VAL A 1109 -11.76 30.61 -14.70
CA VAL A 1109 -10.54 30.30 -13.95
C VAL A 1109 -9.95 28.93 -14.25
N ARG A 1110 -10.74 27.97 -14.75
CA ARG A 1110 -10.32 26.58 -15.00
C ARG A 1110 -10.08 26.30 -16.48
N GLY A 1111 -11.10 26.49 -17.32
CA GLY A 1111 -11.01 26.21 -18.76
C GLY A 1111 -10.60 24.77 -19.09
N TRP A 1112 -9.49 24.59 -19.80
CA TRP A 1112 -8.95 23.26 -20.13
C TRP A 1112 -8.01 22.78 -19.02
N GLU A 1113 -8.45 21.79 -18.25
CA GLU A 1113 -7.69 21.23 -17.11
C GLU A 1113 -6.93 19.95 -17.47
N GLY A 1114 -6.97 19.53 -18.74
CA GLY A 1114 -6.43 18.23 -19.15
C GLY A 1114 -7.32 17.05 -18.79
N GLU A 1115 -8.60 17.32 -18.53
CA GLU A 1115 -9.66 16.32 -18.34
C GLU A 1115 -9.68 15.33 -19.50
N ARG A 1116 -9.84 14.03 -19.22
CA ARG A 1116 -9.77 12.96 -20.24
C ARG A 1116 -10.57 11.73 -19.85
N VAL A 1117 -10.84 10.86 -20.82
CA VAL A 1117 -11.55 9.59 -20.60
C VAL A 1117 -10.66 8.45 -21.06
N VAL A 1118 -10.14 7.68 -20.09
CA VAL A 1118 -9.30 6.50 -20.33
C VAL A 1118 -9.98 5.20 -19.86
N SER A 1119 -11.13 5.32 -19.22
CA SER A 1119 -11.97 4.21 -18.75
C SER A 1119 -13.07 3.86 -19.75
N THR A 1120 -13.60 2.64 -19.68
CA THR A 1120 -14.64 2.17 -20.61
C THR A 1120 -15.98 2.85 -20.29
N PRO A 1121 -16.68 3.46 -21.26
CA PRO A 1121 -18.05 3.94 -21.06
C PRO A 1121 -19.04 2.78 -20.93
N LEU A 1122 -20.18 3.01 -20.28
CA LEU A 1122 -21.27 2.05 -20.15
C LEU A 1122 -22.52 2.56 -20.85
N LEU A 1123 -23.21 1.68 -21.56
CA LEU A 1123 -24.55 1.96 -22.11
C LEU A 1123 -25.62 1.26 -21.28
N ARG A 1124 -26.58 2.04 -20.78
CA ARG A 1124 -27.70 1.55 -19.97
C ARG A 1124 -28.93 2.41 -20.17
N ASP A 1125 -30.09 1.79 -20.38
CA ASP A 1125 -31.39 2.46 -20.27
C ASP A 1125 -31.54 3.74 -21.15
N GLY A 1126 -30.90 3.73 -22.34
CA GLY A 1126 -30.89 4.85 -23.30
C GLY A 1126 -29.86 5.96 -22.99
N ARG A 1127 -28.93 5.69 -22.05
CA ARG A 1127 -27.93 6.62 -21.56
C ARG A 1127 -26.53 6.09 -21.84
N VAL A 1128 -25.59 7.01 -22.00
CA VAL A 1128 -24.16 6.75 -21.94
C VAL A 1128 -23.61 7.29 -20.63
N ILE A 1129 -22.91 6.43 -19.91
CA ILE A 1129 -22.30 6.70 -18.61
C ILE A 1129 -20.79 6.62 -18.81
N PHE A 1130 -20.04 7.62 -18.37
CA PHE A 1130 -18.57 7.57 -18.46
C PHE A 1130 -17.94 8.33 -17.29
N SER A 1131 -16.79 7.82 -16.83
CA SER A 1131 -15.94 8.53 -15.89
C SER A 1131 -14.84 9.29 -16.63
N THR A 1132 -14.63 10.54 -16.25
CA THR A 1132 -13.50 11.35 -16.69
C THR A 1132 -12.46 11.40 -15.58
N MET A 1133 -11.23 11.80 -15.90
CA MET A 1133 -10.19 12.10 -14.91
C MET A 1133 -9.48 13.41 -15.24
N ILE A 1134 -9.12 14.16 -14.19
CA ILE A 1134 -8.34 15.40 -14.22
C ILE A 1134 -7.11 15.14 -13.36
N PRO A 1135 -5.92 14.91 -13.95
CA PRO A 1135 -4.70 14.66 -13.21
C PRO A 1135 -4.22 15.89 -12.41
N THR A 1136 -3.58 15.64 -11.27
CA THR A 1136 -2.89 16.65 -10.47
C THR A 1136 -1.48 16.19 -10.11
N LEU A 1137 -0.57 17.12 -9.87
CA LEU A 1137 0.74 16.83 -9.28
C LEU A 1137 0.81 17.23 -7.80
N ASP A 1138 -0.29 17.76 -7.24
CA ASP A 1138 -0.34 18.11 -5.83
C ASP A 1138 -0.22 16.83 -4.99
N PRO A 1139 0.85 16.67 -4.18
CA PRO A 1139 1.05 15.48 -3.37
C PRO A 1139 0.05 15.38 -2.21
N CYS A 1140 -0.71 16.45 -1.93
CA CYS A 1140 -1.84 16.43 -0.99
C CYS A 1140 -3.15 15.96 -1.62
N GLU A 1141 -3.21 15.87 -2.95
CA GLU A 1141 -4.33 15.27 -3.66
C GLU A 1141 -4.00 13.83 -4.07
N TYR A 1142 -5.04 13.01 -4.25
CA TYR A 1142 -4.89 11.61 -4.64
C TYR A 1142 -4.60 11.44 -6.15
N GLY A 1143 -3.66 12.22 -6.69
CA GLY A 1143 -3.27 12.17 -8.12
C GLY A 1143 -4.26 12.78 -9.10
N GLY A 1144 -5.42 13.20 -8.62
CA GLY A 1144 -6.40 13.96 -9.39
C GLY A 1144 -7.82 13.78 -8.89
N THR A 1145 -8.77 14.29 -9.67
CA THR A 1145 -10.21 14.13 -9.45
C THR A 1145 -10.88 13.53 -10.68
N SER A 1146 -12.12 13.07 -10.53
CA SER A 1146 -12.93 12.53 -11.61
C SER A 1146 -14.35 13.08 -11.62
N TRP A 1147 -14.98 13.08 -12.79
CA TRP A 1147 -16.42 13.28 -12.93
C TRP A 1147 -17.10 12.00 -13.41
N LEU A 1148 -18.21 11.63 -12.80
CA LEU A 1148 -19.15 10.65 -13.33
C LEU A 1148 -20.20 11.39 -14.16
N MET A 1149 -20.20 11.16 -15.47
CA MET A 1149 -21.07 11.82 -16.44
C MET A 1149 -22.16 10.88 -16.96
N GLU A 1150 -23.39 11.38 -17.09
CA GLU A 1150 -24.52 10.67 -17.70
C GLU A 1150 -25.24 11.54 -18.73
N LEU A 1151 -25.27 11.07 -19.97
CA LEU A 1151 -25.89 11.77 -21.09
C LEU A 1151 -26.81 10.83 -21.88
N SER A 1152 -27.71 11.41 -22.68
CA SER A 1152 -28.48 10.67 -23.69
C SER A 1152 -27.53 9.98 -24.67
N SER A 1153 -27.70 8.67 -24.91
CA SER A 1153 -26.88 7.97 -25.90
C SER A 1153 -27.21 8.39 -27.34
N VAL A 1154 -28.38 9.00 -27.57
CA VAL A 1154 -28.85 9.35 -28.92
C VAL A 1154 -28.14 10.61 -29.45
N ASP A 1155 -28.11 11.67 -28.64
CA ASP A 1155 -27.66 13.01 -29.05
C ASP A 1155 -26.65 13.64 -28.08
N GLY A 1156 -26.29 12.96 -26.99
CA GLY A 1156 -25.40 13.50 -25.97
C GLY A 1156 -26.05 14.59 -25.11
N SER A 1157 -27.36 14.80 -25.25
CA SER A 1157 -28.07 15.82 -24.49
C SER A 1157 -28.08 15.48 -22.99
N ARG A 1158 -28.24 16.51 -22.16
CA ARG A 1158 -28.72 16.35 -20.79
C ARG A 1158 -30.00 15.51 -20.77
N LEU A 1159 -30.16 14.68 -19.74
CA LEU A 1159 -31.35 13.85 -19.54
C LEU A 1159 -32.56 14.72 -19.11
N SER A 1160 -33.78 14.19 -19.27
CA SER A 1160 -35.01 14.87 -18.84
C SER A 1160 -35.36 14.64 -17.36
N VAL A 1161 -34.67 13.71 -16.71
CA VAL A 1161 -34.80 13.37 -15.29
C VAL A 1161 -33.41 13.32 -14.68
N SER A 1162 -33.30 13.57 -13.37
CA SER A 1162 -32.01 13.47 -12.69
C SER A 1162 -31.51 12.02 -12.75
N PRO A 1163 -30.26 11.80 -13.18
CA PRO A 1163 -29.63 10.49 -13.09
C PRO A 1163 -29.31 10.12 -11.64
N PHE A 1164 -28.99 11.12 -10.80
CA PHE A 1164 -28.52 10.94 -9.43
C PHE A 1164 -29.58 11.32 -8.40
N ASP A 1165 -29.64 10.56 -7.30
CA ASP A 1165 -30.34 10.95 -6.07
C ASP A 1165 -29.41 11.88 -5.29
N LEU A 1166 -29.62 13.18 -5.40
CA LEU A 1166 -28.71 14.19 -4.86
C LEU A 1166 -29.06 14.56 -3.40
N ASN A 1167 -30.31 14.34 -3.00
CA ASN A 1167 -30.81 14.67 -1.67
C ASN A 1167 -30.85 13.46 -0.71
N GLY A 1168 -30.64 12.23 -1.20
CA GLY A 1168 -30.60 11.00 -0.43
C GLY A 1168 -31.98 10.47 0.00
N ASP A 1169 -33.08 10.93 -0.61
CA ASP A 1169 -34.45 10.51 -0.27
C ASP A 1169 -34.87 9.21 -0.98
N GLY A 1170 -34.06 8.75 -1.94
CA GLY A 1170 -34.27 7.52 -2.69
C GLY A 1170 -35.27 7.65 -3.84
N ALA A 1171 -35.75 8.85 -4.16
CA ALA A 1171 -36.55 9.19 -5.32
C ALA A 1171 -35.74 10.03 -6.33
N PHE A 1172 -36.23 10.12 -7.57
CA PHE A 1172 -35.56 10.87 -8.64
C PHE A 1172 -36.55 11.84 -9.25
N ASN A 1173 -36.57 13.08 -8.77
CA ASN A 1173 -37.60 14.06 -9.08
C ASN A 1173 -37.05 15.50 -9.07
N ASP A 1174 -37.95 16.50 -9.17
CA ASP A 1174 -37.58 17.92 -9.21
C ASP A 1174 -36.83 18.42 -7.96
N SER A 1175 -36.86 17.67 -6.85
CA SER A 1175 -36.03 17.92 -5.66
C SER A 1175 -34.56 17.59 -5.86
N ASP A 1176 -34.21 16.85 -6.90
CA ASP A 1176 -32.84 16.55 -7.32
C ASP A 1176 -32.33 17.51 -8.39
N TYR A 1177 -33.12 18.54 -8.74
CA TYR A 1177 -32.75 19.47 -9.80
C TYR A 1177 -31.99 20.66 -9.22
N VAL A 1178 -31.05 21.16 -10.00
CA VAL A 1178 -30.38 22.44 -9.74
C VAL A 1178 -31.11 23.57 -10.44
N THR A 1179 -31.05 24.77 -9.87
CA THR A 1179 -31.54 25.97 -10.57
C THR A 1179 -30.36 26.57 -11.32
N ILE A 1180 -30.59 27.03 -12.56
CA ILE A 1180 -29.58 27.75 -13.34
C ILE A 1180 -30.19 29.01 -13.91
N VAL A 1181 -29.38 30.04 -14.13
CA VAL A 1181 -29.79 31.26 -14.82
C VAL A 1181 -29.44 31.15 -16.30
N VAL A 1182 -30.44 31.23 -17.17
CA VAL A 1182 -30.28 31.26 -18.64
C VAL A 1182 -30.86 32.54 -19.23
N SER A 1183 -30.50 32.89 -20.46
CA SER A 1183 -31.11 34.03 -21.17
C SER A 1183 -32.40 33.60 -21.88
N ASP A 1184 -33.47 34.37 -21.70
CA ASP A 1184 -34.69 34.26 -22.51
C ASP A 1184 -34.44 34.68 -23.98
N PRO A 1185 -35.38 34.48 -24.91
CA PRO A 1185 -35.21 34.90 -26.31
C PRO A 1185 -34.95 36.39 -26.53
N ASP A 1186 -35.28 37.24 -25.56
CA ASP A 1186 -35.05 38.70 -25.59
C ASP A 1186 -33.75 39.10 -24.86
N GLY A 1187 -33.01 38.13 -24.30
CA GLY A 1187 -31.73 38.31 -23.61
C GLY A 1187 -31.82 38.59 -22.11
N ASN A 1188 -32.98 38.48 -21.48
CA ASN A 1188 -33.15 38.68 -20.04
C ASN A 1188 -32.83 37.41 -19.25
N PRO A 1189 -32.24 37.50 -18.04
CA PRO A 1189 -31.97 36.33 -17.20
C PRO A 1189 -33.29 35.71 -16.69
N MET A 1190 -33.39 34.39 -16.79
CA MET A 1190 -34.49 33.58 -16.29
C MET A 1190 -33.96 32.35 -15.53
N GLU A 1191 -34.53 32.07 -14.36
CA GLU A 1191 -34.21 30.88 -13.58
C GLU A 1191 -34.96 29.66 -14.15
N VAL A 1192 -34.24 28.56 -14.34
CA VAL A 1192 -34.79 27.29 -14.80
C VAL A 1192 -34.27 26.17 -13.91
N LYS A 1193 -35.17 25.27 -13.49
CA LYS A 1193 -34.78 24.03 -12.83
C LYS A 1193 -34.45 22.95 -13.85
N VAL A 1194 -33.26 22.36 -13.72
CA VAL A 1194 -32.75 21.35 -14.65
C VAL A 1194 -32.10 20.20 -13.90
N PRO A 1195 -32.16 18.97 -14.44
CA PRO A 1195 -31.40 17.86 -13.90
C PRO A 1195 -29.89 18.06 -14.14
N THR A 1196 -29.06 17.42 -13.33
CA THR A 1196 -27.60 17.46 -13.52
C THR A 1196 -27.14 16.38 -14.50
N SER A 1197 -26.06 16.65 -15.24
CA SER A 1197 -25.45 15.72 -16.19
C SER A 1197 -24.17 15.08 -15.67
N GLY A 1198 -23.59 15.62 -14.59
CA GLY A 1198 -22.35 15.11 -14.02
C GLY A 1198 -22.25 15.36 -12.53
N LYS A 1199 -21.56 14.44 -11.84
CA LYS A 1199 -21.29 14.47 -10.41
C LYS A 1199 -19.80 14.22 -10.19
N LYS A 1200 -19.13 15.10 -9.43
CA LYS A 1200 -17.70 14.93 -9.11
C LYS A 1200 -17.52 13.85 -8.05
N SER A 1201 -16.49 13.03 -8.22
CA SER A 1201 -16.08 11.99 -7.27
C SER A 1201 -15.53 12.60 -5.98
N LYS A 1202 -15.91 12.08 -4.82
CA LYS A 1202 -15.30 12.41 -3.51
C LYS A 1202 -14.09 11.55 -3.16
N VAL A 1203 -13.80 10.54 -3.98
CA VAL A 1203 -12.75 9.56 -3.73
C VAL A 1203 -11.53 9.74 -4.66
N GLY A 1204 -11.47 10.85 -5.40
CA GLY A 1204 -10.39 11.14 -6.36
C GLY A 1204 -10.66 10.54 -7.74
N ILE A 1205 -9.64 9.98 -8.38
CA ILE A 1205 -9.73 9.39 -9.73
C ILE A 1205 -10.52 8.07 -9.68
N ILE A 1206 -11.60 7.97 -10.44
CA ILE A 1206 -12.43 6.76 -10.55
C ILE A 1206 -12.35 6.13 -11.95
N LYS A 1207 -12.37 4.79 -12.00
CA LYS A 1207 -12.51 4.01 -13.25
C LYS A 1207 -13.99 3.79 -13.61
N THR A 1208 -14.23 2.95 -14.63
CA THR A 1208 -15.56 2.45 -14.98
C THR A 1208 -16.30 1.96 -13.73
N PRO A 1209 -17.47 2.51 -13.38
CA PRO A 1209 -18.19 2.11 -12.18
C PRO A 1209 -18.72 0.68 -12.31
N ALA A 1210 -18.74 -0.03 -11.20
CA ALA A 1210 -19.48 -1.27 -11.10
C ALA A 1210 -20.96 -0.99 -10.85
N VAL A 1211 -21.86 -1.66 -11.57
CA VAL A 1211 -23.31 -1.37 -11.50
C VAL A 1211 -24.08 -2.59 -11.03
N ILE A 1212 -24.82 -2.45 -9.92
CA ILE A 1212 -25.68 -3.48 -9.34
C ILE A 1212 -27.15 -3.01 -9.42
N LYS A 1213 -28.00 -3.77 -10.11
CA LYS A 1213 -29.43 -3.44 -10.31
C LYS A 1213 -30.34 -4.18 -9.31
N THR A 1214 -31.36 -3.47 -8.81
CA THR A 1214 -32.53 -4.04 -8.12
C THR A 1214 -33.80 -3.89 -8.98
N LYS A 1215 -34.94 -4.40 -8.51
CA LYS A 1215 -36.23 -4.23 -9.21
C LYS A 1215 -36.67 -2.76 -9.34
N GLN A 1216 -36.12 -1.83 -8.54
CA GLN A 1216 -36.59 -0.44 -8.44
C GLN A 1216 -35.49 0.62 -8.57
N LYS A 1217 -34.20 0.28 -8.38
CA LYS A 1217 -33.07 1.22 -8.34
C LYS A 1217 -31.78 0.59 -8.89
N GLU A 1218 -30.83 1.42 -9.32
CA GLU A 1218 -29.46 1.01 -9.65
C GLU A 1218 -28.45 1.61 -8.67
N PHE A 1219 -27.46 0.81 -8.27
CA PHE A 1219 -26.36 1.20 -7.40
C PHE A 1219 -25.08 1.17 -8.21
N LYS A 1220 -24.33 2.26 -8.20
CA LYS A 1220 -22.98 2.32 -8.74
C LYS A 1220 -21.96 2.36 -7.61
N PHE A 1221 -20.92 1.56 -7.76
CA PHE A 1221 -19.78 1.53 -6.86
C PHE A 1221 -18.52 1.96 -7.62
N THR A 1222 -17.78 2.90 -7.07
CA THR A 1222 -16.52 3.41 -7.64
C THR A 1222 -15.42 3.38 -6.59
N SER A 1223 -14.24 2.84 -6.96
CA SER A 1223 -13.01 3.03 -6.18
C SER A 1223 -12.36 4.28 -6.67
N GLY A 1224 -11.99 5.13 -5.74
CA GLY A 1224 -11.16 6.26 -6.04
C GLY A 1224 -9.69 6.01 -5.72
N SER A 1225 -8.82 6.86 -6.25
CA SER A 1225 -7.39 6.88 -5.90
C SER A 1225 -7.13 7.20 -4.41
N SER A 1226 -8.13 7.68 -3.66
CA SER A 1226 -8.02 7.93 -2.21
C SER A 1226 -7.87 6.68 -1.34
N GLY A 1227 -8.34 5.52 -1.82
CA GLY A 1227 -8.50 4.35 -0.96
C GLY A 1227 -9.95 3.91 -0.80
N ASP A 1228 -10.89 4.84 -0.97
CA ASP A 1228 -12.26 4.68 -0.52
C ASP A 1228 -13.21 4.23 -1.63
N ILE A 1229 -14.35 3.69 -1.21
CA ILE A 1229 -15.47 3.30 -2.07
C ILE A 1229 -16.54 4.38 -1.99
N GLU A 1230 -16.95 4.93 -3.13
CA GLU A 1230 -18.15 5.76 -3.24
C GLU A 1230 -19.31 4.95 -3.83
N GLN A 1231 -20.47 5.03 -3.19
CA GLN A 1231 -21.73 4.47 -3.67
C GLN A 1231 -22.61 5.60 -4.22
N THR A 1232 -23.10 5.46 -5.46
CA THR A 1232 -24.04 6.40 -6.09
C THR A 1232 -25.35 5.67 -6.40
N LEU A 1233 -26.47 6.27 -5.97
CA LEU A 1233 -27.82 5.75 -6.24
C LEU A 1233 -28.39 6.42 -7.49
N GLU A 1234 -28.96 5.62 -8.39
CA GLU A 1234 -29.37 6.09 -9.72
C GLU A 1234 -30.76 5.66 -10.18
N SER A 1235 -31.33 6.52 -11.03
CA SER A 1235 -32.69 6.37 -11.55
C SER A 1235 -32.78 5.24 -12.59
N LEU A 1236 -33.85 4.46 -12.51
CA LEU A 1236 -34.25 3.58 -13.61
C LEU A 1236 -34.94 4.39 -14.71
N SER A 1237 -34.57 4.21 -15.97
CA SER A 1237 -35.40 4.71 -17.09
C SER A 1237 -36.59 3.76 -17.29
N TYR A 1238 -37.80 4.31 -17.44
CA TYR A 1238 -39.05 3.55 -17.59
C TYR A 1238 -39.22 2.87 -18.98
N ARG A 1239 -38.12 2.54 -19.68
CA ARG A 1239 -38.17 1.83 -20.96
C ARG A 1239 -37.82 0.36 -20.76
N ASP A 1240 -38.85 -0.47 -20.69
CA ASP A 1240 -38.71 -1.91 -20.87
C ASP A 1240 -38.28 -2.19 -22.34
N GLY A 1241 -37.01 -2.56 -22.52
CA GLY A 1241 -36.44 -3.00 -23.80
C GLY A 1241 -34.91 -2.99 -23.78
N ARG A 1242 -34.26 -3.92 -24.50
CA ARG A 1242 -32.79 -4.18 -24.53
C ARG A 1242 -32.00 -2.95 -25.07
N GLN A 1243 -30.87 -2.54 -24.45
CA GLN A 1243 -30.23 -1.22 -24.74
C GLN A 1243 -28.71 -1.20 -25.02
N SER A 1244 -27.93 -2.22 -24.65
CA SER A 1244 -26.49 -2.30 -24.98
C SER A 1244 -26.10 -3.67 -25.54
N TRP A 1245 -24.97 -3.76 -26.26
CA TRP A 1245 -24.50 -5.04 -26.82
C TRP A 1245 -24.26 -6.10 -25.72
N ARG A 1246 -23.83 -5.70 -24.51
CA ARG A 1246 -23.72 -6.61 -23.36
C ARG A 1246 -25.07 -7.08 -22.80
N GLN A 1247 -26.16 -6.33 -22.99
CA GLN A 1247 -27.52 -6.70 -22.57
C GLN A 1247 -28.30 -7.50 -23.64
N LEU A 1248 -27.71 -7.68 -24.83
CA LEU A 1248 -28.12 -8.68 -25.80
C LEU A 1248 -27.56 -10.08 -25.47
N ARG A 1249 -26.77 -10.20 -24.40
CA ARG A 1249 -26.20 -11.45 -23.87
C ARG A 1249 -27.18 -12.18 -22.96
#